data_AF-A0A2R7M782-F1
#
_entry.id   AF-A0A2R7M782-F1
#
_cell.length_a   1.000
_cell.length_b   1.000
_cell.length_c   1.000
_cell.angle_alpha   90.00
_cell.angle_beta   90.00
_cell.angle_gamma   90.00
#
_symmetry.space_group_name_H-M   'P 1'
#
loop_
_entity.id
_entity.type
_entity.pdbx_description
1 polymer ?
#
loop_
_entity_poly.entity_id
_entity_poly.type
_entity_poly.pdbx_seq_one_letter_code
_entity_poly.pdbx_strand_id
1 'polypeptide(L)'
;ATPFGRMAIAVASARLLLAGGRAGDYPRGGWVHLRLWLAEQIADQVDAVGLAGAPWVSYYARALGARIGRNVDLHALPPVTGLLVIGDGASIEPEVDLTGYWIDGDLVRIGEVRIGKGATIGARSTLAPGTRIGRRAEIAPGSAVFGRVKADQSWAGSPAVRVGGTAKDWPSDRPAAPTRWLWAYAASAVVLALLPLASFTVGGLVLAQGVRGSDTLAAAAGAAFAWLVPAVAVTGLVFAASVVLLVRVLSIGLAEGTHPVRSRVAWQAWTIERLLDAARTILFPLYSSLFTPVWLRMLGARVGRDVEASTVLLIPSMARIEDGAFLADDTMVASYELHAGWLRLGPVRIGKRAFLGNSGMAAPGHRVPRDGLVAVLSAAPAKAKAGSSWLGSPAVRLRRQSAEGDESRTYRPTAALRLARTLWELGRFVPVVVTCGIGLGVLLTLAALWEGLGPVWALLLSGIVMLAAGAVAAGVSTAAKWTIVGVIRAGEQPLWSSFVWRTEVSDTFTEMVAAPWFARAAAGTPALAVWLRSLGATIGRGVWCDSYWLPEPDLVTLGDASTVNRGCVVQTHLFHDRIMSMDTVELEPGATLGPHSVVLPASTLGAHATVGPASLVMRGETVPVGSRWSGNPIGPWRAVKVRAYQSTT
;
A
#
# COMPACT_ATOMS: atom_id res chain seq x y z
N ALA A 1 -14.61 -10.65 15.67
CA ALA A 1 -14.58 -9.47 16.55
C ALA A 1 -15.34 -8.32 15.89
N THR A 2 -16.15 -7.58 16.65
CA THR A 2 -16.85 -6.39 16.12
C THR A 2 -15.84 -5.25 15.87
N PRO A 3 -16.18 -4.24 15.03
CA PRO A 3 -15.28 -3.12 14.74
C PRO A 3 -14.89 -2.36 16.02
N PHE A 4 -15.87 -2.11 16.90
CA PHE A 4 -15.64 -1.44 18.18
C PHE A 4 -14.77 -2.27 19.13
N GLY A 5 -14.88 -3.60 19.12
CA GLY A 5 -14.02 -4.47 19.90
C GLY A 5 -12.56 -4.39 19.47
N ARG A 6 -12.30 -4.41 18.15
CA ARG A 6 -10.96 -4.24 17.58
C ARG A 6 -10.36 -2.88 17.92
N MET A 7 -11.15 -1.80 17.75
CA MET A 7 -10.76 -0.45 18.16
C MET A 7 -10.44 -0.38 19.66
N ALA A 8 -11.27 -0.97 20.51
CA ALA A 8 -11.08 -0.94 21.96
C ALA A 8 -9.79 -1.65 22.37
N ILE A 9 -9.48 -2.81 21.76
CA ILE A 9 -8.22 -3.52 22.00
C ILE A 9 -7.03 -2.65 21.58
N ALA A 10 -7.06 -2.09 20.36
CA ALA A 10 -5.99 -1.23 19.88
C ALA A 10 -5.80 0.02 20.76
N VAL A 11 -6.89 0.69 21.14
CA VAL A 11 -6.85 1.87 22.01
C VAL A 11 -6.30 1.51 23.40
N ALA A 12 -6.81 0.46 24.04
CA ALA A 12 -6.39 0.06 25.37
C ALA A 12 -4.89 -0.28 25.38
N SER A 13 -4.45 -1.09 24.39
CA SER A 13 -3.04 -1.45 24.22
C SER A 13 -2.17 -0.23 23.96
N ALA A 14 -2.55 0.65 23.02
CA ALA A 14 -1.77 1.85 22.70
C ALA A 14 -1.69 2.81 23.90
N ARG A 15 -2.79 3.04 24.63
CA ARG A 15 -2.80 3.91 25.81
C ARG A 15 -1.95 3.37 26.94
N LEU A 16 -1.98 2.06 27.18
CA LEU A 16 -1.17 1.40 28.20
C LEU A 16 0.31 1.41 27.79
N LEU A 17 0.60 0.94 26.58
CA LEU A 17 1.95 0.84 26.04
C LEU A 17 2.58 2.21 25.83
N LEU A 18 1.85 3.27 25.53
CA LEU A 18 2.41 4.61 25.27
C LEU A 18 2.14 5.61 26.40
N ALA A 19 1.71 5.14 27.56
CA ALA A 19 1.56 5.95 28.76
C ALA A 19 2.87 6.69 29.08
N GLY A 20 2.78 8.02 29.19
CA GLY A 20 3.92 8.91 29.46
C GLY A 20 4.79 9.23 28.24
N GLY A 21 4.50 8.69 27.06
CA GLY A 21 5.20 9.00 25.81
C GLY A 21 5.08 10.49 25.46
N ARG A 22 6.19 11.08 24.98
CA ARG A 22 6.26 12.49 24.57
C ARG A 22 6.87 12.58 23.17
N ALA A 23 6.68 13.72 22.52
CA ALA A 23 7.46 14.06 21.34
C ALA A 23 8.95 14.21 21.72
N GLY A 24 9.84 13.73 20.88
CA GLY A 24 11.28 13.73 21.13
C GLY A 24 12.01 12.74 20.24
N ASP A 25 13.34 12.75 20.36
CA ASP A 25 14.23 11.77 19.73
C ASP A 25 14.56 10.70 20.78
N TYR A 26 14.39 9.44 20.40
CA TYR A 26 14.63 8.28 21.27
C TYR A 26 15.58 7.29 20.60
N PRO A 27 16.39 6.52 21.34
CA PRO A 27 17.24 5.50 20.74
C PRO A 27 16.45 4.43 19.97
N ARG A 28 16.88 4.09 18.77
CA ARG A 28 16.39 2.95 17.98
C ARG A 28 16.65 1.65 18.75
N GLY A 29 15.65 0.77 18.83
CA GLY A 29 15.69 -0.44 19.65
C GLY A 29 15.56 -0.19 21.16
N GLY A 30 15.49 1.08 21.60
CA GLY A 30 15.26 1.42 23.00
C GLY A 30 13.83 1.17 23.46
N TRP A 31 13.60 1.26 24.78
CA TRP A 31 12.31 0.95 25.41
C TRP A 31 11.11 1.71 24.82
N VAL A 32 11.28 3.00 24.52
CA VAL A 32 10.21 3.82 23.92
C VAL A 32 9.89 3.34 22.51
N HIS A 33 10.91 3.01 21.71
CA HIS A 33 10.71 2.50 20.36
C HIS A 33 10.03 1.13 20.37
N LEU A 34 10.44 0.20 21.24
CA LEU A 34 9.82 -1.13 21.32
C LEU A 34 8.34 -1.07 21.75
N ARG A 35 8.00 -0.16 22.67
CA ARG A 35 6.61 0.08 23.08
C ARG A 35 5.77 0.66 21.94
N LEU A 36 6.34 1.60 21.17
CA LEU A 36 5.72 2.16 19.97
C LEU A 36 5.50 1.09 18.90
N TRP A 37 6.54 0.32 18.58
CA TRP A 37 6.46 -0.78 17.62
C TRP A 37 5.39 -1.80 18.03
N LEU A 38 5.34 -2.21 19.30
CA LEU A 38 4.34 -3.16 19.77
C LEU A 38 2.91 -2.58 19.70
N ALA A 39 2.74 -1.29 19.99
CA ALA A 39 1.45 -0.63 19.87
C ALA A 39 0.96 -0.58 18.41
N GLU A 40 1.85 -0.27 17.45
CA GLU A 40 1.55 -0.32 16.01
C GLU A 40 1.22 -1.75 15.57
N GLN A 41 2.03 -2.74 15.96
CA GLN A 41 1.78 -4.15 15.63
C GLN A 41 0.42 -4.63 16.15
N ILE A 42 0.05 -4.29 17.39
CA ILE A 42 -1.27 -4.67 17.91
C ILE A 42 -2.38 -4.00 17.08
N ALA A 43 -2.25 -2.70 16.78
CA ALA A 43 -3.26 -1.97 16.02
C ALA A 43 -3.46 -2.53 14.60
N ASP A 44 -2.36 -2.90 13.93
CA ASP A 44 -2.36 -3.49 12.59
C ASP A 44 -2.94 -4.91 12.61
N GLN A 45 -2.49 -5.78 13.54
CA GLN A 45 -2.93 -7.17 13.61
C GLN A 45 -4.41 -7.33 13.99
N VAL A 46 -4.94 -6.45 14.85
CA VAL A 46 -6.38 -6.45 15.16
C VAL A 46 -7.22 -5.75 14.10
N ASP A 47 -6.58 -5.12 13.10
CA ASP A 47 -7.22 -4.33 12.04
C ASP A 47 -8.20 -3.31 12.64
N ALA A 48 -7.64 -2.40 13.45
CA ALA A 48 -8.39 -1.54 14.36
C ALA A 48 -9.47 -0.69 13.67
N VAL A 49 -9.16 -0.12 12.50
CA VAL A 49 -10.13 0.66 11.72
C VAL A 49 -10.74 -0.19 10.62
N GLY A 50 -9.98 -1.04 9.91
CA GLY A 50 -10.48 -1.97 8.88
C GLY A 50 -11.54 -1.42 7.92
N LEU A 51 -12.20 -2.32 7.20
CA LEU A 51 -13.33 -1.93 6.34
C LEU A 51 -14.54 -1.48 7.17
N ALA A 52 -14.87 -2.23 8.23
CA ALA A 52 -16.07 -2.02 9.03
C ALA A 52 -15.99 -0.84 10.00
N GLY A 53 -14.79 -0.41 10.39
CA GLY A 53 -14.56 0.69 11.32
C GLY A 53 -14.24 2.02 10.65
N ALA A 54 -14.00 2.06 9.34
CA ALA A 54 -13.64 3.28 8.61
C ALA A 54 -14.55 4.49 8.89
N PRO A 55 -15.88 4.37 8.99
CA PRO A 55 -16.76 5.51 9.34
C PRO A 55 -16.57 6.06 10.75
N TRP A 56 -15.92 5.30 11.64
CA TRP A 56 -15.69 5.63 13.05
C TRP A 56 -14.26 6.08 13.34
N VAL A 57 -13.41 6.25 12.32
CA VAL A 57 -11.99 6.59 12.46
C VAL A 57 -11.73 7.84 13.30
N SER A 58 -12.59 8.86 13.24
CA SER A 58 -12.46 10.07 14.08
C SER A 58 -12.69 9.78 15.57
N TYR A 59 -13.55 8.83 15.91
CA TYR A 59 -13.78 8.40 17.30
C TYR A 59 -12.60 7.57 17.79
N TYR A 60 -12.09 6.67 16.95
CA TYR A 60 -10.87 5.92 17.22
C TYR A 60 -9.68 6.85 17.48
N ALA A 61 -9.46 7.87 16.63
CA ALA A 61 -8.43 8.88 16.83
C ALA A 61 -8.55 9.60 18.18
N ARG A 62 -9.75 10.04 18.55
CA ARG A 62 -10.00 10.67 19.85
C ARG A 62 -9.72 9.72 21.02
N ALA A 63 -10.12 8.46 20.88
CA ALA A 63 -9.88 7.43 21.88
C ALA A 63 -8.38 7.15 22.07
N LEU A 64 -7.56 7.23 21.02
CA LEU A 64 -6.09 7.18 21.09
C LEU A 64 -5.45 8.43 21.73
N GLY A 65 -6.16 9.56 21.76
CA GLY A 65 -5.69 10.80 22.41
C GLY A 65 -5.59 12.00 21.47
N ALA A 66 -5.90 11.81 20.19
CA ALA A 66 -5.90 12.89 19.22
C ALA A 66 -7.02 13.91 19.51
N ARG A 67 -6.76 15.17 19.19
CA ARG A 67 -7.75 16.25 19.27
C ARG A 67 -8.33 16.49 17.89
N ILE A 68 -9.53 15.95 17.64
CA ILE A 68 -10.21 16.07 16.35
C ILE A 68 -11.37 17.06 16.45
N GLY A 69 -11.31 18.13 15.67
CA GLY A 69 -12.34 19.18 15.58
C GLY A 69 -13.68 18.69 15.03
N ARG A 70 -14.61 19.64 14.83
CA ARG A 70 -15.94 19.37 14.26
C ARG A 70 -15.88 19.32 12.75
N ASN A 71 -16.73 18.50 12.14
CA ASN A 71 -16.87 18.41 10.69
C ASN A 71 -15.54 18.10 9.97
N VAL A 72 -14.69 17.26 10.58
CA VAL A 72 -13.47 16.78 9.94
C VAL A 72 -13.80 15.60 9.04
N ASP A 73 -13.31 15.65 7.80
CA ASP A 73 -13.38 14.54 6.86
C ASP A 73 -12.03 13.81 6.93
N LEU A 74 -11.95 12.71 7.68
CA LEU A 74 -10.72 11.96 7.94
C LEU A 74 -10.76 10.62 7.21
N HIS A 75 -10.04 10.50 6.09
CA HIS A 75 -9.94 9.26 5.30
C HIS A 75 -8.55 8.59 5.44
N ALA A 76 -7.81 8.94 6.48
CA ALA A 76 -6.51 8.36 6.83
C ALA A 76 -6.50 7.83 8.27
N LEU A 77 -5.59 6.90 8.55
CA LEU A 77 -5.42 6.34 9.90
C LEU A 77 -4.74 7.38 10.82
N PRO A 78 -5.23 7.56 12.05
CA PRO A 78 -4.55 8.39 13.05
C PRO A 78 -3.33 7.67 13.62
N PRO A 79 -2.33 8.40 14.14
CA PRO A 79 -1.18 7.78 14.81
C PRO A 79 -1.60 7.12 16.13
N VAL A 80 -1.07 5.92 16.40
CA VAL A 80 -1.34 5.20 17.68
C VAL A 80 -0.83 5.96 18.90
N THR A 81 0.12 6.88 18.71
CA THR A 81 0.65 7.78 19.75
C THR A 81 -0.39 8.77 20.28
N GLY A 82 -1.47 9.02 19.52
CA GLY A 82 -2.44 10.06 19.82
C GLY A 82 -1.91 11.49 19.64
N LEU A 83 -0.66 11.67 19.18
CA LEU A 83 -0.03 12.98 18.97
C LEU A 83 -0.50 13.64 17.66
N LEU A 84 -1.80 13.91 17.58
CA LEU A 84 -2.45 14.49 16.41
C LEU A 84 -3.48 15.55 16.85
N VAL A 85 -3.44 16.71 16.21
CA VAL A 85 -4.44 17.78 16.36
C VAL A 85 -4.98 18.15 15.00
N ILE A 86 -6.29 18.05 14.80
CA ILE A 86 -6.97 18.45 13.57
C ILE A 86 -8.04 19.50 13.90
N GLY A 87 -7.95 20.67 13.28
CA GLY A 87 -8.92 21.75 13.43
C GLY A 87 -10.23 21.50 12.69
N ASP A 88 -11.27 22.26 13.03
CA ASP A 88 -12.60 22.10 12.45
C ASP A 88 -12.61 22.16 10.92
N GLY A 89 -13.43 21.35 10.27
CA GLY A 89 -13.66 21.43 8.83
C GLY A 89 -12.48 21.00 7.96
N ALA A 90 -11.39 20.49 8.52
CA ALA A 90 -10.25 20.00 7.77
C ALA A 90 -10.59 18.71 7.00
N SER A 91 -9.92 18.52 5.85
CA SER A 91 -10.13 17.37 4.96
C SER A 91 -8.80 16.66 4.74
N ILE A 92 -8.76 15.38 5.09
CA ILE A 92 -7.58 14.53 4.99
C ILE A 92 -7.96 13.38 4.06
N GLU A 93 -7.32 13.33 2.90
CA GLU A 93 -7.57 12.34 1.85
C GLU A 93 -6.97 10.96 2.19
N PRO A 94 -7.33 9.91 1.42
CA PRO A 94 -6.77 8.56 1.59
C PRO A 94 -5.24 8.49 1.53
N GLU A 95 -4.68 7.52 2.24
CA GLU A 95 -3.24 7.20 2.23
C GLU A 95 -2.31 8.36 2.65
N VAL A 96 -2.84 9.39 3.33
CA VAL A 96 -2.00 10.38 4.03
C VAL A 96 -1.33 9.72 5.22
N ASP A 97 -0.01 9.82 5.31
CA ASP A 97 0.75 9.36 6.46
C ASP A 97 0.70 10.40 7.59
N LEU A 98 -0.05 10.05 8.64
CA LEU A 98 -0.21 10.82 9.88
C LEU A 98 0.55 10.21 11.06
N THR A 99 1.36 9.16 10.84
CA THR A 99 1.98 8.34 11.88
C THR A 99 2.87 9.16 12.83
N GLY A 100 3.45 10.27 12.35
CA GLY A 100 4.12 11.25 13.21
C GLY A 100 5.44 10.76 13.83
N TYR A 101 5.98 9.64 13.34
CA TYR A 101 7.34 9.18 13.66
C TYR A 101 8.06 8.58 12.45
N TRP A 102 9.38 8.51 12.53
CA TRP A 102 10.23 7.74 11.62
C TRP A 102 11.60 7.48 12.25
N ILE A 103 12.36 6.56 11.67
CA ILE A 103 13.68 6.17 12.13
C ILE A 103 14.72 6.81 11.22
N ASP A 104 15.66 7.52 11.82
CA ASP A 104 16.77 8.22 11.18
C ASP A 104 18.08 7.80 11.88
N GLY A 105 18.80 6.87 11.27
CA GLY A 105 20.00 6.26 11.82
C GLY A 105 19.71 5.49 13.13
N ASP A 106 20.29 5.97 14.22
CA ASP A 106 20.16 5.43 15.56
C ASP A 106 19.00 6.06 16.38
N LEU A 107 18.22 6.96 15.78
CA LEU A 107 17.14 7.68 16.45
C LEU A 107 15.76 7.36 15.86
N VAL A 108 14.78 7.22 16.75
CA VAL A 108 13.35 7.28 16.44
C VAL A 108 12.85 8.66 16.79
N ARG A 109 12.42 9.40 15.79
CA ARG A 109 11.94 10.77 15.92
C ARG A 109 10.43 10.75 16.03
N ILE A 110 9.86 11.17 17.16
CA ILE A 110 8.42 11.18 17.42
C ILE A 110 7.96 12.63 17.58
N GLY A 111 6.86 13.03 16.92
CA GLY A 111 6.40 14.41 16.94
C GLY A 111 4.91 14.58 16.68
N GLU A 112 4.32 15.58 17.33
CA GLU A 112 2.91 15.92 17.15
C GLU A 112 2.66 16.58 15.79
N VAL A 113 1.67 16.06 15.06
CA VAL A 113 1.18 16.64 13.81
C VAL A 113 -0.01 17.56 14.10
N ARG A 114 0.06 18.81 13.66
CA ARG A 114 -1.03 19.79 13.82
C ARG A 114 -1.56 20.25 12.47
N ILE A 115 -2.85 20.04 12.24
CA ILE A 115 -3.56 20.44 11.03
C ILE A 115 -4.58 21.52 11.38
N GLY A 116 -4.45 22.70 10.75
CA GLY A 116 -5.30 23.86 11.01
C GLY A 116 -6.75 23.68 10.53
N LYS A 117 -7.63 24.56 11.05
CA LYS A 117 -9.05 24.63 10.64
C LYS A 117 -9.17 24.74 9.11
N GLY A 118 -10.04 23.93 8.51
CA GLY A 118 -10.32 23.95 7.07
C GLY A 118 -9.13 23.68 6.17
N ALA A 119 -8.01 23.15 6.69
CA ALA A 119 -6.88 22.75 5.88
C ALA A 119 -7.19 21.46 5.12
N THR A 120 -6.60 21.30 3.94
CA THR A 120 -6.77 20.12 3.09
C THR A 120 -5.42 19.45 2.89
N ILE A 121 -5.35 18.15 3.15
CA ILE A 121 -4.16 17.32 2.91
C ILE A 121 -4.49 16.30 1.83
N GLY A 122 -3.86 16.45 0.66
CA GLY A 122 -4.05 15.60 -0.50
C GLY A 122 -3.49 14.20 -0.30
N ALA A 123 -4.05 13.24 -1.03
CA ALA A 123 -3.76 11.82 -0.92
C ALA A 123 -2.26 11.50 -1.04
N ARG A 124 -1.80 10.44 -0.36
CA ARG A 124 -0.40 9.99 -0.36
C ARG A 124 0.63 11.03 0.11
N SER A 125 0.19 12.07 0.80
CA SER A 125 1.11 13.03 1.41
C SER A 125 1.67 12.49 2.72
N THR A 126 2.92 12.79 3.01
CA THR A 126 3.60 12.43 4.26
C THR A 126 3.80 13.66 5.13
N LEU A 127 3.28 13.65 6.37
CA LEU A 127 3.50 14.72 7.34
C LEU A 127 4.57 14.29 8.34
N ALA A 128 5.77 14.87 8.22
CA ALA A 128 6.90 14.54 9.08
C ALA A 128 6.61 14.90 10.57
N PRO A 129 7.31 14.28 11.54
CA PRO A 129 7.14 14.58 12.95
C PRO A 129 7.25 16.07 13.27
N GLY A 130 6.31 16.62 14.04
CA GLY A 130 6.31 18.03 14.43
C GLY A 130 5.74 19.00 13.39
N THR A 131 5.21 18.49 12.28
CA THR A 131 4.61 19.31 11.21
C THR A 131 3.41 20.12 11.69
N ARG A 132 3.32 21.37 11.23
CA ARG A 132 2.24 22.33 11.55
C ARG A 132 1.68 22.94 10.28
N ILE A 133 0.46 22.56 9.94
CA ILE A 133 -0.29 23.08 8.80
C ILE A 133 -1.20 24.22 9.25
N GLY A 134 -1.08 25.37 8.58
CA GLY A 134 -1.90 26.55 8.85
C GLY A 134 -3.37 26.34 8.51
N ARG A 135 -4.23 27.24 9.02
CA ARG A 135 -5.66 27.27 8.69
C ARG A 135 -5.84 27.44 7.17
N ARG A 136 -6.75 26.66 6.57
CA ARG A 136 -7.04 26.66 5.12
C ARG A 136 -5.80 26.51 4.23
N ALA A 137 -4.72 25.95 4.75
CA ALA A 137 -3.62 25.60 3.89
C ALA A 137 -3.97 24.33 3.10
N GLU A 138 -3.45 24.22 1.89
CA GLU A 138 -3.66 23.09 1.00
C GLU A 138 -2.33 22.41 0.73
N ILE A 139 -2.28 21.10 0.93
CA ILE A 139 -1.14 20.26 0.58
C ILE A 139 -1.56 19.40 -0.62
N ALA A 140 -0.85 19.53 -1.74
CA ALA A 140 -1.14 18.75 -2.92
C ALA A 140 -0.82 17.25 -2.71
N PRO A 141 -1.48 16.32 -3.42
CA PRO A 141 -1.20 14.89 -3.31
C PRO A 141 0.27 14.54 -3.52
N GLY A 142 0.76 13.52 -2.80
CA GLY A 142 2.15 13.03 -2.89
C GLY A 142 3.20 14.00 -2.35
N SER A 143 2.82 14.93 -1.47
CA SER A 143 3.76 15.91 -0.91
C SER A 143 4.38 15.45 0.41
N ALA A 144 5.63 15.85 0.67
CA ALA A 144 6.32 15.58 1.94
C ALA A 144 6.50 16.88 2.72
N VAL A 145 5.72 17.06 3.79
CA VAL A 145 5.76 18.31 4.56
C VAL A 145 6.70 18.17 5.75
N PHE A 146 7.63 19.11 5.84
CA PHE A 146 8.52 19.28 6.98
C PHE A 146 8.28 20.65 7.62
N GLY A 147 8.10 20.68 8.95
CA GLY A 147 8.00 21.93 9.69
C GLY A 147 6.66 22.65 9.50
N ARG A 148 6.68 23.95 9.16
CA ARG A 148 5.50 24.82 9.22
C ARG A 148 5.04 25.31 7.86
N VAL A 149 3.77 25.07 7.57
CA VAL A 149 3.03 25.66 6.45
C VAL A 149 2.18 26.82 6.96
N LYS A 150 2.24 27.99 6.31
CA LYS A 150 1.44 29.16 6.69
C LYS A 150 -0.01 29.00 6.24
N ALA A 151 -0.92 29.72 6.90
CA ALA A 151 -2.33 29.75 6.54
C ALA A 151 -2.55 30.29 5.12
N ASP A 152 -3.62 29.86 4.47
CA ASP A 152 -4.06 30.35 3.15
C ASP A 152 -3.01 30.20 2.04
N GLN A 153 -2.20 29.14 2.11
CA GLN A 153 -1.18 28.81 1.12
C GLN A 153 -1.36 27.39 0.59
N SER A 154 -1.04 27.22 -0.69
CA SER A 154 -0.94 25.90 -1.30
C SER A 154 0.51 25.50 -1.44
N TRP A 155 0.81 24.28 -1.01
CA TRP A 155 2.14 23.68 -1.00
C TRP A 155 2.10 22.35 -1.73
N ALA A 156 3.16 22.06 -2.46
CA ALA A 156 3.34 20.81 -3.19
C ALA A 156 4.83 20.49 -3.25
N GLY A 157 5.20 19.23 -3.38
CA GLY A 157 6.60 18.83 -3.45
C GLY A 157 6.95 17.76 -2.45
N SER A 158 7.99 17.01 -2.76
CA SER A 158 8.82 16.40 -1.73
C SER A 158 10.23 16.98 -1.86
N PRO A 159 10.75 17.70 -0.86
CA PRO A 159 10.01 18.38 0.20
C PRO A 159 8.97 19.37 -0.34
N ALA A 160 7.89 19.59 0.41
CA ALA A 160 6.85 20.51 0.01
C ALA A 160 7.35 21.96 0.00
N VAL A 161 7.08 22.68 -1.08
CA VAL A 161 7.37 24.10 -1.25
C VAL A 161 6.08 24.85 -1.56
N ARG A 162 6.04 26.15 -1.25
CA ARG A 162 4.90 26.99 -1.58
C ARG A 162 4.77 27.11 -3.11
N VAL A 163 3.60 26.77 -3.63
CA VAL A 163 3.27 26.88 -5.07
C VAL A 163 2.24 27.96 -5.37
N GLY A 164 1.50 28.45 -4.37
CA GLY A 164 0.50 29.48 -4.62
C GLY A 164 -0.35 29.86 -3.40
N GLY A 165 -1.50 30.48 -3.70
CA GLY A 165 -2.62 30.62 -2.79
C GLY A 165 -3.66 29.52 -3.02
N THR A 166 -4.61 29.40 -2.10
CA THR A 166 -5.63 28.34 -2.07
C THR A 166 -6.50 28.33 -3.31
N ALA A 167 -6.95 27.13 -3.67
CA ALA A 167 -7.84 26.88 -4.78
C ALA A 167 -9.17 27.65 -4.61
N LYS A 168 -9.68 28.22 -5.71
CA LYS A 168 -10.92 29.03 -5.74
C LYS A 168 -12.07 28.35 -6.48
N ASP A 169 -11.82 27.16 -7.00
CA ASP A 169 -12.72 26.36 -7.83
C ASP A 169 -13.61 25.41 -7.00
N TRP A 170 -13.54 25.49 -5.68
CA TRP A 170 -14.42 24.80 -4.76
C TRP A 170 -15.58 25.70 -4.32
N PRO A 171 -16.78 25.15 -4.05
CA PRO A 171 -17.86 25.93 -3.45
C PRO A 171 -17.42 26.51 -2.10
N SER A 172 -17.70 27.80 -1.89
CA SER A 172 -17.29 28.53 -0.68
C SER A 172 -18.02 28.07 0.58
N ASP A 173 -19.28 27.67 0.43
CA ASP A 173 -20.12 27.23 1.54
C ASP A 173 -19.92 25.75 1.81
N ARG A 174 -19.96 25.38 3.10
CA ARG A 174 -19.94 23.97 3.49
C ARG A 174 -21.29 23.34 3.15
N PRO A 175 -21.34 22.13 2.55
CA PRO A 175 -22.61 21.52 2.22
C PRO A 175 -23.31 20.96 3.46
N ALA A 176 -24.61 20.73 3.33
CA ALA A 176 -25.36 19.99 4.33
C ALA A 176 -24.77 18.59 4.55
N ALA A 177 -24.69 18.16 5.80
CA ALA A 177 -24.11 16.88 6.20
C ALA A 177 -25.15 15.97 6.90
N PRO A 178 -26.19 15.47 6.19
CA PRO A 178 -27.27 14.75 6.83
C PRO A 178 -26.79 13.40 7.38
N THR A 179 -27.19 13.10 8.62
CA THR A 179 -26.76 11.93 9.40
C THR A 179 -27.15 10.60 8.76
N ARG A 180 -28.20 10.56 7.94
CA ARG A 180 -28.60 9.34 7.18
C ARG A 180 -27.45 8.78 6.35
N TRP A 181 -26.60 9.63 5.77
CA TRP A 181 -25.47 9.15 4.98
C TRP A 181 -24.38 8.57 5.87
N LEU A 182 -24.13 9.11 7.07
CA LEU A 182 -23.22 8.47 8.04
C LEU A 182 -23.62 7.02 8.31
N TRP A 183 -24.92 6.76 8.49
CA TRP A 183 -25.41 5.40 8.67
C TRP A 183 -25.32 4.56 7.39
N ALA A 184 -25.49 5.15 6.19
CA ALA A 184 -25.23 4.44 4.94
C ALA A 184 -23.75 4.03 4.79
N TYR A 185 -22.80 4.91 5.13
CA TYR A 185 -21.38 4.58 5.19
C TYR A 185 -21.10 3.46 6.20
N ALA A 186 -21.68 3.55 7.41
CA ALA A 186 -21.55 2.52 8.45
C ALA A 186 -22.14 1.17 8.03
N ALA A 187 -23.32 1.15 7.41
CA ALA A 187 -23.95 -0.06 6.91
C ALA A 187 -23.12 -0.69 5.79
N SER A 188 -22.65 0.11 4.81
CA SER A 188 -21.78 -0.38 3.75
C SER A 188 -20.47 -0.93 4.27
N ALA A 189 -19.85 -0.28 5.24
CA ALA A 189 -18.64 -0.76 5.91
C ALA A 189 -18.83 -2.17 6.49
N VAL A 190 -19.97 -2.43 7.14
CA VAL A 190 -20.33 -3.76 7.66
C VAL A 190 -20.58 -4.76 6.53
N VAL A 191 -21.35 -4.38 5.50
CA VAL A 191 -21.60 -5.25 4.33
C VAL A 191 -20.29 -5.65 3.65
N LEU A 192 -19.38 -4.71 3.43
CA LEU A 192 -18.08 -4.97 2.82
C LEU A 192 -17.23 -5.91 3.67
N ALA A 193 -17.27 -5.79 5.00
CA ALA A 193 -16.55 -6.69 5.89
C ALA A 193 -17.16 -8.09 5.99
N LEU A 194 -18.48 -8.23 5.78
CA LEU A 194 -19.15 -9.53 5.72
C LEU A 194 -18.95 -10.23 4.37
N LEU A 195 -18.56 -9.51 3.32
CA LEU A 195 -18.47 -10.06 1.98
C LEU A 195 -17.44 -11.20 1.87
N PRO A 196 -16.18 -11.07 2.36
CA PRO A 196 -15.26 -12.19 2.39
C PRO A 196 -15.80 -13.36 3.22
N LEU A 197 -16.42 -13.10 4.37
CA LEU A 197 -17.00 -14.14 5.22
C LEU A 197 -18.08 -14.94 4.50
N ALA A 198 -18.95 -14.26 3.74
CA ALA A 198 -19.97 -14.92 2.91
C ALA A 198 -19.32 -15.81 1.84
N SER A 199 -18.28 -15.31 1.15
CA SER A 199 -17.55 -16.10 0.15
C SER A 199 -16.86 -17.32 0.76
N PHE A 200 -16.18 -17.16 1.90
CA PHE A 200 -15.55 -18.27 2.64
C PHE A 200 -16.58 -19.25 3.19
N THR A 201 -17.79 -18.80 3.53
CA THR A 201 -18.88 -19.70 3.94
C THR A 201 -19.28 -20.62 2.79
N VAL A 202 -19.43 -20.10 1.57
CA VAL A 202 -19.77 -20.94 0.40
C VAL A 202 -18.64 -21.95 0.11
N GLY A 203 -17.38 -21.54 0.17
CA GLY A 203 -16.25 -22.48 0.08
C GLY A 203 -16.22 -23.49 1.22
N GLY A 204 -16.54 -23.06 2.44
CA GLY A 204 -16.67 -23.92 3.61
C GLY A 204 -17.76 -24.98 3.45
N LEU A 205 -18.87 -24.68 2.77
CA LEU A 205 -19.89 -25.67 2.42
C LEU A 205 -19.37 -26.73 1.43
N VAL A 206 -18.51 -26.34 0.49
CA VAL A 206 -17.83 -27.28 -0.42
C VAL A 206 -16.90 -28.21 0.36
N LEU A 207 -16.12 -27.66 1.31
CA LEU A 207 -15.29 -28.47 2.22
C LEU A 207 -16.15 -29.40 3.08
N ALA A 208 -17.23 -28.90 3.67
CA ALA A 208 -18.13 -29.68 4.52
C ALA A 208 -18.78 -30.84 3.75
N GLN A 209 -19.08 -30.66 2.46
CA GLN A 209 -19.55 -31.74 1.60
C GLN A 209 -18.49 -32.83 1.43
N GLY A 210 -17.23 -32.45 1.25
CA GLY A 210 -16.12 -33.39 1.12
C GLY A 210 -15.83 -34.18 2.39
N VAL A 211 -15.97 -33.53 3.56
CA VAL A 211 -15.72 -34.13 4.88
C VAL A 211 -16.87 -35.01 5.36
N ARG A 212 -18.06 -34.93 4.73
CA ARG A 212 -19.25 -35.67 5.15
C ARG A 212 -18.96 -37.18 5.22
N GLY A 213 -19.29 -37.79 6.37
CA GLY A 213 -19.05 -39.22 6.62
C GLY A 213 -17.66 -39.55 7.16
N SER A 214 -16.89 -38.55 7.58
CA SER A 214 -15.62 -38.78 8.29
C SER A 214 -15.87 -39.06 9.77
N ASP A 215 -15.49 -40.23 10.24
CA ASP A 215 -15.69 -40.65 11.65
C ASP A 215 -14.57 -40.20 12.60
N THR A 216 -13.46 -39.69 12.06
CA THR A 216 -12.31 -39.20 12.84
C THR A 216 -11.81 -37.87 12.32
N LEU A 217 -11.15 -37.09 13.17
CA LEU A 217 -10.52 -35.82 12.79
C LEU A 217 -9.46 -36.02 11.69
N ALA A 218 -8.72 -37.14 11.71
CA ALA A 218 -7.73 -37.45 10.68
C ALA A 218 -8.37 -37.73 9.32
N ALA A 219 -9.47 -38.51 9.28
CA ALA A 219 -10.23 -38.73 8.05
C ALA A 219 -10.83 -37.42 7.53
N ALA A 220 -11.38 -36.60 8.44
CA ALA A 220 -11.91 -35.29 8.11
C ALA A 220 -10.83 -34.35 7.54
N ALA A 221 -9.64 -34.33 8.13
CA ALA A 221 -8.51 -33.55 7.63
C ALA A 221 -8.09 -33.99 6.22
N GLY A 222 -7.92 -35.29 5.98
CA GLY A 222 -7.58 -35.83 4.65
C GLY A 222 -8.62 -35.45 3.59
N ALA A 223 -9.91 -35.59 3.91
CA ALA A 223 -10.99 -35.20 3.03
C ALA A 223 -11.03 -33.68 2.79
N ALA A 224 -10.84 -32.85 3.83
CA ALA A 224 -10.84 -31.40 3.70
C ALA A 224 -9.70 -30.91 2.79
N PHE A 225 -8.49 -31.48 2.91
CA PHE A 225 -7.39 -31.15 2.00
C PHE A 225 -7.64 -31.62 0.56
N ALA A 226 -8.26 -32.79 0.36
CA ALA A 226 -8.64 -33.26 -0.97
C ALA A 226 -9.67 -32.34 -1.67
N TRP A 227 -10.57 -31.73 -0.90
CA TRP A 227 -11.60 -30.79 -1.39
C TRP A 227 -11.18 -29.32 -1.33
N LEU A 228 -9.94 -29.01 -0.92
CA LEU A 228 -9.48 -27.64 -0.75
C LEU A 228 -9.48 -26.85 -2.06
N VAL A 229 -8.97 -27.44 -3.14
CA VAL A 229 -8.88 -26.80 -4.46
C VAL A 229 -10.25 -26.30 -4.96
N PRO A 230 -11.30 -27.14 -5.06
CA PRO A 230 -12.62 -26.66 -5.48
C PRO A 230 -13.23 -25.66 -4.50
N ALA A 231 -13.02 -25.82 -3.19
CA ALA A 231 -13.53 -24.87 -2.20
C ALA A 231 -12.91 -23.47 -2.34
N VAL A 232 -11.60 -23.40 -2.58
CA VAL A 232 -10.87 -22.14 -2.82
C VAL A 232 -11.34 -21.50 -4.12
N ALA A 233 -11.50 -22.29 -5.18
CA ALA A 233 -12.01 -21.79 -6.46
C ALA A 233 -13.42 -21.17 -6.33
N VAL A 234 -14.33 -21.87 -5.63
CA VAL A 234 -15.68 -21.37 -5.37
C VAL A 234 -15.66 -20.10 -4.51
N THR A 235 -14.84 -20.07 -3.45
CA THR A 235 -14.66 -18.88 -2.60
C THR A 235 -14.25 -17.67 -3.44
N GLY A 236 -13.20 -17.82 -4.25
CA GLY A 236 -12.68 -16.76 -5.11
C GLY A 236 -13.71 -16.30 -6.15
N LEU A 237 -14.44 -17.24 -6.77
CA LEU A 237 -15.48 -16.93 -7.76
C LEU A 237 -16.64 -16.14 -7.14
N VAL A 238 -17.14 -16.56 -5.98
CA VAL A 238 -18.24 -15.87 -5.28
C VAL A 238 -17.81 -14.46 -4.89
N PHE A 239 -16.58 -14.31 -4.38
CA PHE A 239 -16.06 -12.99 -4.01
C PHE A 239 -15.90 -12.09 -5.24
N ALA A 240 -15.27 -12.58 -6.30
CA ALA A 240 -15.07 -11.83 -7.55
C ALA A 240 -16.40 -11.43 -8.21
N ALA A 241 -17.37 -12.35 -8.28
CA ALA A 241 -18.70 -12.05 -8.82
C ALA A 241 -19.43 -10.98 -7.99
N SER A 242 -19.31 -11.06 -6.66
CA SER A 242 -19.91 -10.08 -5.76
C SER A 242 -19.27 -8.70 -5.92
N VAL A 243 -17.94 -8.63 -6.06
CA VAL A 243 -17.23 -7.37 -6.34
C VAL A 243 -17.74 -6.76 -7.65
N VAL A 244 -17.80 -7.54 -8.74
CA VAL A 244 -18.31 -7.06 -10.03
C VAL A 244 -19.75 -6.55 -9.91
N LEU A 245 -20.64 -7.34 -9.29
CA LEU A 245 -22.04 -6.96 -9.10
C LEU A 245 -22.16 -5.65 -8.33
N LEU A 246 -21.53 -5.55 -7.16
CA LEU A 246 -21.62 -4.38 -6.29
C LEU A 246 -21.02 -3.14 -6.94
N VAL A 247 -19.84 -3.25 -7.57
CA VAL A 247 -19.24 -2.10 -8.29
C VAL A 247 -20.15 -1.62 -9.40
N ARG A 248 -20.75 -2.53 -10.18
CA ARG A 248 -21.67 -2.16 -11.26
C ARG A 248 -22.93 -1.49 -10.76
N VAL A 249 -23.54 -2.02 -9.70
CA VAL A 249 -24.72 -1.43 -9.07
C VAL A 249 -24.39 -0.05 -8.49
N LEU A 250 -23.27 0.07 -7.76
CA LEU A 250 -22.84 1.34 -7.16
C LEU A 250 -22.45 2.37 -8.22
N SER A 251 -22.03 1.94 -9.41
CA SER A 251 -21.71 2.84 -10.53
C SER A 251 -22.96 3.47 -11.18
N ILE A 252 -24.17 2.96 -10.92
CA ILE A 252 -25.42 3.50 -11.51
C ILE A 252 -25.69 4.89 -10.93
N GLY A 253 -25.66 5.90 -11.81
CA GLY A 253 -25.87 7.31 -11.45
C GLY A 253 -24.66 7.97 -10.78
N LEU A 254 -23.47 7.34 -10.82
CA LEU A 254 -22.23 7.97 -10.39
C LEU A 254 -21.81 9.02 -11.43
N ALA A 255 -21.83 10.29 -11.05
CA ALA A 255 -21.61 11.42 -11.97
C ALA A 255 -20.36 12.22 -11.61
N GLU A 256 -19.67 12.72 -12.64
CA GLU A 256 -18.60 13.72 -12.51
C GLU A 256 -19.13 14.99 -11.82
N GLY A 257 -18.25 15.69 -11.10
CA GLY A 257 -18.56 16.97 -10.46
C GLY A 257 -18.20 17.00 -8.97
N THR A 258 -18.64 18.07 -8.32
CA THR A 258 -18.42 18.30 -6.89
C THR A 258 -19.69 18.02 -6.11
N HIS A 259 -19.62 17.05 -5.20
CA HIS A 259 -20.74 16.51 -4.44
C HIS A 259 -20.48 16.63 -2.93
N PRO A 260 -21.49 16.81 -2.07
CA PRO A 260 -21.28 16.77 -0.63
C PRO A 260 -20.69 15.41 -0.20
N VAL A 261 -19.74 15.39 0.73
CA VAL A 261 -19.19 14.13 1.28
C VAL A 261 -20.31 13.26 1.88
N ARG A 262 -21.32 13.87 2.49
CA ARG A 262 -22.53 13.18 2.96
C ARG A 262 -23.62 13.21 1.88
N SER A 263 -23.39 12.51 0.79
CA SER A 263 -24.34 12.36 -0.32
C SER A 263 -24.29 10.97 -0.94
N ARG A 264 -25.26 10.67 -1.82
CA ARG A 264 -25.32 9.40 -2.56
C ARG A 264 -24.08 9.15 -3.40
N VAL A 265 -23.67 10.15 -4.19
CA VAL A 265 -22.55 10.02 -5.14
C VAL A 265 -21.23 9.84 -4.39
N ALA A 266 -21.00 10.62 -3.33
CA ALA A 266 -19.83 10.46 -2.48
C ALA A 266 -19.78 9.08 -1.78
N TRP A 267 -20.93 8.59 -1.30
CA TRP A 267 -21.05 7.27 -0.68
C TRP A 267 -20.77 6.15 -1.69
N GLN A 268 -21.30 6.25 -2.91
CA GLN A 268 -21.01 5.30 -3.99
C GLN A 268 -19.52 5.26 -4.31
N ALA A 269 -18.88 6.42 -4.54
CA ALA A 269 -17.46 6.50 -4.86
C ALA A 269 -16.58 5.89 -3.75
N TRP A 270 -16.83 6.26 -2.50
CA TRP A 270 -16.09 5.72 -1.36
C TRP A 270 -16.29 4.21 -1.20
N THR A 271 -17.52 3.71 -1.37
CA THR A 271 -17.82 2.27 -1.24
C THR A 271 -17.14 1.47 -2.34
N ILE A 272 -17.13 1.99 -3.58
CA ILE A 272 -16.42 1.38 -4.71
C ILE A 272 -14.92 1.31 -4.41
N GLU A 273 -14.32 2.40 -3.95
CA GLU A 273 -12.89 2.45 -3.66
C GLU A 273 -12.50 1.43 -2.57
N ARG A 274 -13.25 1.37 -1.46
CA ARG A 274 -13.02 0.38 -0.39
C ARG A 274 -13.22 -1.06 -0.84
N LEU A 275 -14.20 -1.32 -1.69
CA LEU A 275 -14.44 -2.65 -2.26
C LEU A 275 -13.29 -3.08 -3.19
N LEU A 276 -12.76 -2.15 -3.98
CA LEU A 276 -11.63 -2.42 -4.88
C LEU A 276 -10.31 -2.55 -4.14
N ASP A 277 -10.11 -1.84 -3.02
CA ASP A 277 -8.98 -2.09 -2.11
C ASP A 277 -9.00 -3.53 -1.59
N ALA A 278 -10.17 -3.99 -1.11
CA ALA A 278 -10.34 -5.36 -0.64
C ALA A 278 -10.12 -6.39 -1.77
N ALA A 279 -10.62 -6.10 -2.97
CA ALA A 279 -10.42 -6.95 -4.14
C ALA A 279 -8.95 -7.05 -4.54
N ARG A 280 -8.20 -5.94 -4.49
CA ARG A 280 -6.76 -5.93 -4.76
C ARG A 280 -5.98 -6.83 -3.81
N THR A 281 -6.37 -6.90 -2.53
CA THR A 281 -5.72 -7.78 -1.55
C THR A 281 -6.15 -9.25 -1.69
N ILE A 282 -7.45 -9.53 -1.79
CA ILE A 282 -7.98 -10.91 -1.75
C ILE A 282 -7.85 -11.62 -3.11
N LEU A 283 -8.01 -10.86 -4.20
CA LEU A 283 -7.94 -11.35 -5.57
C LEU A 283 -6.65 -10.89 -6.26
N PHE A 284 -5.57 -10.67 -5.51
CA PHE A 284 -4.27 -10.25 -6.06
C PHE A 284 -3.83 -11.03 -7.31
N PRO A 285 -4.03 -12.37 -7.43
CA PRO A 285 -3.69 -13.11 -8.65
C PRO A 285 -4.42 -12.64 -9.92
N LEU A 286 -5.56 -11.97 -9.81
CA LEU A 286 -6.25 -11.35 -10.95
C LEU A 286 -5.60 -10.04 -11.38
N TYR A 287 -4.88 -9.37 -10.47
CA TYR A 287 -4.06 -8.20 -10.74
C TYR A 287 -2.66 -8.61 -11.22
N SER A 288 -1.96 -7.70 -11.90
CA SER A 288 -0.66 -8.00 -12.50
C SER A 288 -0.68 -9.17 -13.50
N SER A 289 -1.84 -9.53 -14.04
CA SER A 289 -2.04 -10.64 -14.98
C SER A 289 -2.54 -10.16 -16.35
N LEU A 290 -2.46 -11.02 -17.37
CA LEU A 290 -3.16 -10.83 -18.65
C LEU A 290 -4.68 -10.71 -18.50
N PHE A 291 -5.24 -11.20 -17.39
CA PHE A 291 -6.66 -11.08 -17.08
C PHE A 291 -7.03 -9.70 -16.52
N THR A 292 -6.08 -8.93 -15.96
CA THR A 292 -6.35 -7.62 -15.34
C THR A 292 -7.14 -6.67 -16.24
N PRO A 293 -6.81 -6.49 -17.54
CA PRO A 293 -7.61 -5.64 -18.43
C PRO A 293 -9.05 -6.14 -18.61
N VAL A 294 -9.29 -7.45 -18.59
CA VAL A 294 -10.63 -8.05 -18.65
C VAL A 294 -11.37 -7.76 -17.35
N TRP A 295 -10.73 -7.99 -16.21
CA TRP A 295 -11.24 -7.66 -14.88
C TRP A 295 -11.68 -6.20 -14.77
N LEU A 296 -10.82 -5.26 -15.18
CA LEU A 296 -11.15 -3.82 -15.17
C LEU A 296 -12.33 -3.49 -16.09
N ARG A 297 -12.45 -4.13 -17.27
CA ARG A 297 -13.62 -3.99 -18.14
C ARG A 297 -14.88 -4.53 -17.48
N MET A 298 -14.81 -5.67 -16.80
CA MET A 298 -15.93 -6.26 -16.05
C MET A 298 -16.41 -5.34 -14.93
N LEU A 299 -15.51 -4.60 -14.28
CA LEU A 299 -15.84 -3.60 -13.25
C LEU A 299 -16.44 -2.31 -13.82
N GLY A 300 -16.16 -1.99 -15.09
CA GLY A 300 -16.77 -0.86 -15.80
C GLY A 300 -15.82 0.19 -16.34
N ALA A 301 -14.51 -0.05 -16.26
CA ALA A 301 -13.53 0.77 -16.94
C ALA A 301 -13.54 0.55 -18.45
N ARG A 302 -13.19 1.60 -19.19
CA ARG A 302 -12.97 1.51 -20.64
C ARG A 302 -11.50 1.21 -20.88
N VAL A 303 -11.18 -0.06 -21.13
CA VAL A 303 -9.79 -0.53 -21.30
C VAL A 303 -9.55 -1.03 -22.72
N GLY A 304 -8.55 -0.45 -23.38
CA GLY A 304 -8.12 -0.78 -24.74
C GLY A 304 -7.45 -2.14 -24.88
N ARG A 305 -6.86 -2.37 -26.06
CA ARG A 305 -6.12 -3.60 -26.41
C ARG A 305 -4.67 -3.54 -25.93
N ASP A 306 -4.13 -4.69 -25.59
CA ASP A 306 -2.74 -4.87 -25.15
C ASP A 306 -2.32 -3.91 -24.02
N VAL A 307 -3.26 -3.55 -23.15
CA VAL A 307 -2.99 -2.80 -21.92
C VAL A 307 -2.33 -3.74 -20.93
N GLU A 308 -1.24 -3.30 -20.32
CA GLU A 308 -0.65 -3.96 -19.16
C GLU A 308 -1.02 -3.14 -17.93
N ALA A 309 -1.63 -3.79 -16.94
CA ALA A 309 -2.06 -3.15 -15.71
C ALA A 309 -1.70 -4.06 -14.55
N SER A 310 -1.01 -3.51 -13.57
CA SER A 310 -0.69 -4.22 -12.34
C SER A 310 -1.76 -3.94 -11.27
N THR A 311 -1.38 -3.39 -10.11
CA THR A 311 -2.28 -3.11 -9.00
C THR A 311 -2.85 -1.69 -9.07
N VAL A 312 -3.87 -1.47 -9.91
CA VAL A 312 -4.49 -0.14 -10.11
C VAL A 312 -5.65 0.08 -9.15
N LEU A 313 -5.61 1.16 -8.37
CA LEU A 313 -6.74 1.70 -7.60
C LEU A 313 -7.47 2.76 -8.43
N LEU A 314 -8.76 2.55 -8.71
CA LEU A 314 -9.52 3.46 -9.55
C LEU A 314 -11.03 3.44 -9.28
N ILE A 315 -11.72 4.47 -9.78
CA ILE A 315 -13.19 4.43 -9.95
C ILE A 315 -13.48 3.96 -11.38
N PRO A 316 -13.96 2.72 -11.60
CA PRO A 316 -14.04 2.10 -12.93
C PRO A 316 -14.80 2.92 -13.96
N SER A 317 -15.99 3.40 -13.62
CA SER A 317 -16.80 4.20 -14.55
C SER A 317 -16.18 5.54 -14.96
N MET A 318 -15.16 6.01 -14.23
CA MET A 318 -14.44 7.25 -14.49
C MET A 318 -13.09 7.04 -15.19
N ALA A 319 -12.66 5.79 -15.39
CA ALA A 319 -11.35 5.48 -15.95
C ALA A 319 -11.42 5.05 -17.43
N ARG A 320 -10.65 5.73 -18.27
CA ARG A 320 -10.39 5.33 -19.66
C ARG A 320 -8.90 5.06 -19.88
N ILE A 321 -8.56 3.82 -20.20
CA ILE A 321 -7.20 3.37 -20.47
C ILE A 321 -7.13 2.97 -21.95
N GLU A 322 -6.34 3.67 -22.73
CA GLU A 322 -6.23 3.47 -24.18
C GLU A 322 -5.24 2.35 -24.55
N ASP A 323 -5.25 1.94 -25.83
CA ASP A 323 -4.44 0.83 -26.34
C ASP A 323 -2.95 0.94 -25.98
N GLY A 324 -2.37 -0.18 -25.54
CA GLY A 324 -0.94 -0.32 -25.25
C GLY A 324 -0.44 0.41 -24.00
N ALA A 325 -1.32 1.08 -23.24
CA ALA A 325 -0.95 1.73 -22.00
C ALA A 325 -0.38 0.74 -20.97
N PHE A 326 0.51 1.24 -20.11
CA PHE A 326 1.13 0.49 -19.02
C PHE A 326 0.85 1.20 -17.70
N LEU A 327 0.13 0.56 -16.80
CA LEU A 327 -0.12 1.04 -15.44
C LEU A 327 0.60 0.10 -14.48
N ALA A 328 1.61 0.64 -13.80
CA ALA A 328 2.45 -0.12 -12.91
C ALA A 328 1.79 -0.33 -11.53
N ASP A 329 2.56 -0.81 -10.56
CA ASP A 329 2.05 -1.15 -9.24
C ASP A 329 1.55 0.06 -8.46
N ASP A 330 0.50 -0.18 -7.68
CA ASP A 330 -0.05 0.78 -6.74
C ASP A 330 -0.44 2.12 -7.40
N THR A 331 -0.86 2.11 -8.66
CA THR A 331 -1.24 3.35 -9.35
C THR A 331 -2.62 3.83 -8.94
N MET A 332 -2.78 5.14 -8.69
CA MET A 332 -4.07 5.73 -8.29
C MET A 332 -4.64 6.56 -9.45
N VAL A 333 -5.79 6.12 -10.00
CA VAL A 333 -6.39 6.69 -11.21
C VAL A 333 -7.85 7.05 -10.96
N ALA A 334 -8.21 8.32 -11.13
CA ALA A 334 -9.59 8.79 -10.91
C ALA A 334 -10.14 8.54 -9.49
N SER A 335 -9.26 8.49 -8.48
CA SER A 335 -9.69 8.59 -7.07
C SER A 335 -10.28 9.99 -6.79
N TYR A 336 -11.01 10.17 -5.69
CA TYR A 336 -11.68 11.43 -5.37
C TYR A 336 -10.79 12.39 -4.58
N GLU A 337 -11.07 13.70 -4.73
CA GLU A 337 -10.48 14.76 -3.92
C GLU A 337 -11.46 15.22 -2.84
N LEU A 338 -10.94 15.64 -1.68
CA LEU A 338 -11.73 16.16 -0.56
C LEU A 338 -11.37 17.61 -0.26
N HIS A 339 -12.38 18.45 -0.07
CA HIS A 339 -12.17 19.82 0.35
C HIS A 339 -13.36 20.36 1.15
N ALA A 340 -13.15 20.70 2.41
CA ALA A 340 -14.11 21.38 3.28
C ALA A 340 -15.53 20.76 3.29
N GLY A 341 -15.65 19.43 3.26
CA GLY A 341 -16.93 18.71 3.23
C GLY A 341 -17.51 18.43 1.84
N TRP A 342 -16.79 18.84 0.79
CA TRP A 342 -17.05 18.47 -0.59
C TRP A 342 -16.12 17.33 -1.05
N LEU A 343 -16.62 16.52 -1.96
CA LEU A 343 -15.91 15.46 -2.65
C LEU A 343 -15.99 15.73 -4.16
N ARG A 344 -14.86 15.72 -4.87
CA ARG A 344 -14.82 15.91 -6.32
C ARG A 344 -14.48 14.61 -7.04
N LEU A 345 -15.27 14.32 -8.08
CA LEU A 345 -15.07 13.21 -9.01
C LEU A 345 -14.86 13.77 -10.41
N GLY A 346 -14.03 13.07 -11.19
CA GLY A 346 -13.79 13.45 -12.58
C GLY A 346 -13.16 12.30 -13.38
N PRO A 347 -13.45 12.22 -14.68
CA PRO A 347 -12.92 11.19 -15.53
C PRO A 347 -11.41 11.38 -15.75
N VAL A 348 -10.69 10.26 -15.82
CA VAL A 348 -9.27 10.24 -16.14
C VAL A 348 -9.03 9.45 -17.41
N ARG A 349 -8.14 9.98 -18.26
CA ARG A 349 -7.73 9.32 -19.50
C ARG A 349 -6.25 9.03 -19.49
N ILE A 350 -5.89 7.75 -19.59
CA ILE A 350 -4.53 7.27 -19.84
C ILE A 350 -4.39 7.03 -21.34
N GLY A 351 -3.52 7.80 -21.99
CA GLY A 351 -3.33 7.81 -23.45
C GLY A 351 -2.72 6.53 -24.02
N LYS A 352 -2.74 6.41 -25.36
CA LYS A 352 -2.17 5.25 -26.06
C LYS A 352 -0.68 5.14 -25.75
N ARG A 353 -0.21 3.94 -25.38
CA ARG A 353 1.17 3.67 -24.95
C ARG A 353 1.69 4.61 -23.86
N ALA A 354 0.78 5.22 -23.09
CA ALA A 354 1.17 5.99 -21.93
C ALA A 354 1.65 5.06 -20.82
N PHE A 355 2.58 5.55 -20.01
CA PHE A 355 3.15 4.84 -18.87
C PHE A 355 2.84 5.60 -17.59
N LEU A 356 2.21 4.94 -16.62
CA LEU A 356 2.03 5.43 -15.27
C LEU A 356 2.82 4.52 -14.34
N GLY A 357 3.94 5.02 -13.81
CA GLY A 357 4.90 4.25 -12.99
C GLY A 357 4.39 3.96 -11.59
N ASN A 358 5.19 3.19 -10.83
CA ASN A 358 4.82 2.70 -9.50
C ASN A 358 4.38 3.84 -8.57
N SER A 359 3.27 3.65 -7.88
CA SER A 359 2.65 4.66 -7.01
C SER A 359 2.32 6.00 -7.71
N GLY A 360 2.30 6.02 -9.05
CA GLY A 360 1.95 7.19 -9.85
C GLY A 360 0.46 7.52 -9.77
N MET A 361 0.13 8.81 -9.81
CA MET A 361 -1.23 9.30 -9.60
C MET A 361 -1.76 10.09 -10.79
N ALA A 362 -3.01 9.86 -11.14
CA ALA A 362 -3.77 10.71 -12.06
C ALA A 362 -5.09 11.14 -11.39
N ALA A 363 -5.09 12.38 -10.91
CA ALA A 363 -6.20 13.00 -10.18
C ALA A 363 -7.43 13.25 -11.09
N PRO A 364 -8.63 13.48 -10.50
CA PRO A 364 -9.83 13.84 -11.25
C PRO A 364 -9.60 14.88 -12.35
N GLY A 365 -10.03 14.57 -13.57
CA GLY A 365 -9.89 15.45 -14.73
C GLY A 365 -8.51 15.47 -15.38
N HIS A 366 -7.49 14.80 -14.81
CA HIS A 366 -6.17 14.72 -15.41
C HIS A 366 -6.15 13.77 -16.62
N ARG A 367 -5.20 14.02 -17.52
CA ARG A 367 -4.97 13.19 -18.71
C ARG A 367 -3.49 12.91 -18.88
N VAL A 368 -3.12 11.63 -18.89
CA VAL A 368 -1.78 11.21 -19.31
C VAL A 368 -1.80 11.14 -20.84
N PRO A 369 -0.98 11.93 -21.54
CA PRO A 369 -1.06 12.03 -22.99
C PRO A 369 -0.53 10.75 -23.67
N ARG A 370 -0.83 10.60 -24.96
CA ARG A 370 -0.26 9.53 -25.79
C ARG A 370 1.27 9.55 -25.71
N ASP A 371 1.88 8.36 -25.59
CA ASP A 371 3.33 8.18 -25.44
C ASP A 371 3.92 8.95 -24.24
N GLY A 372 3.07 9.39 -23.31
CA GLY A 372 3.46 10.14 -22.12
C GLY A 372 3.88 9.20 -20.99
N LEU A 373 4.81 9.65 -20.15
CA LEU A 373 5.27 8.90 -18.98
C LEU A 373 5.07 9.74 -17.72
N VAL A 374 4.49 9.15 -16.68
CA VAL A 374 4.49 9.67 -15.32
C VAL A 374 5.32 8.70 -14.51
N ALA A 375 6.43 9.16 -13.95
CA ALA A 375 7.40 8.32 -13.27
C ALA A 375 6.89 7.83 -11.90
N VAL A 376 7.74 7.05 -11.24
CA VAL A 376 7.48 6.52 -9.89
C VAL A 376 7.21 7.67 -8.90
N LEU A 377 6.30 7.45 -7.94
CA LEU A 377 5.90 8.43 -6.92
C LEU A 377 5.45 9.81 -7.47
N SER A 378 5.03 9.88 -8.74
CA SER A 378 4.79 11.16 -9.43
C SER A 378 3.30 11.41 -9.67
N ALA A 379 2.91 12.67 -9.70
CA ALA A 379 1.56 13.08 -10.09
C ALA A 379 1.52 13.46 -11.58
N ALA A 380 0.51 13.00 -12.30
CA ALA A 380 0.27 13.43 -13.68
C ALA A 380 -0.06 14.93 -13.69
N PRO A 381 0.47 15.72 -14.64
CA PRO A 381 0.07 17.11 -14.79
C PRO A 381 -1.36 17.24 -15.34
N ALA A 382 -2.04 18.34 -15.03
CA ALA A 382 -3.37 18.63 -15.57
C ALA A 382 -3.38 18.81 -17.10
N LYS A 383 -2.29 19.34 -17.67
CA LYS A 383 -2.10 19.51 -19.12
C LYS A 383 -0.72 19.03 -19.53
N ALA A 384 -0.65 18.14 -20.51
CA ALA A 384 0.60 17.64 -21.07
C ALA A 384 0.52 17.40 -22.57
N LYS A 385 1.66 17.49 -23.25
CA LYS A 385 1.81 17.21 -24.69
C LYS A 385 2.14 15.73 -24.92
N ALA A 386 1.77 15.18 -26.07
CA ALA A 386 2.16 13.81 -26.44
C ALA A 386 3.69 13.62 -26.39
N GLY A 387 4.14 12.43 -25.99
CA GLY A 387 5.57 12.10 -25.87
C GLY A 387 6.32 12.79 -24.72
N SER A 388 5.61 13.43 -23.77
CA SER A 388 6.25 14.08 -22.61
C SER A 388 6.34 13.14 -21.41
N SER A 389 7.50 13.13 -20.76
CA SER A 389 7.75 12.40 -19.51
C SER A 389 7.75 13.36 -18.33
N TRP A 390 7.24 12.92 -17.19
CA TRP A 390 7.00 13.73 -15.99
C TRP A 390 7.46 13.00 -14.72
N LEU A 391 8.02 13.75 -13.78
CA LEU A 391 8.57 13.25 -12.52
C LEU A 391 8.21 14.19 -11.35
N GLY A 392 7.95 13.61 -10.18
CA GLY A 392 7.65 14.34 -8.97
C GLY A 392 6.18 14.77 -8.84
N SER A 393 5.89 15.40 -7.72
CA SER A 393 4.64 16.11 -7.44
C SER A 393 5.01 17.42 -6.74
N PRO A 394 5.06 18.58 -7.41
CA PRO A 394 4.59 18.84 -8.78
C PRO A 394 5.40 18.16 -9.86
N ALA A 395 4.73 17.87 -10.98
CA ALA A 395 5.32 17.20 -12.12
C ALA A 395 6.33 18.10 -12.87
N VAL A 396 7.58 17.65 -12.98
CA VAL A 396 8.66 18.27 -13.75
C VAL A 396 8.96 17.41 -14.98
N ARG A 397 9.24 18.05 -16.13
CA ARG A 397 9.48 17.32 -17.38
C ARG A 397 10.83 16.60 -17.37
N LEU A 398 10.81 15.29 -17.62
CA LEU A 398 11.99 14.47 -17.88
C LEU A 398 12.31 14.43 -19.38
N ARG A 399 13.61 14.38 -19.71
CA ARG A 399 14.07 14.01 -21.05
C ARG A 399 14.18 12.49 -21.11
N ARG A 400 13.58 11.90 -22.14
CA ARG A 400 13.55 10.45 -22.36
C ARG A 400 14.28 10.12 -23.66
N GLN A 401 15.11 9.09 -23.60
CA GLN A 401 15.54 8.34 -24.78
C GLN A 401 14.71 7.04 -24.81
N SER A 402 14.14 6.71 -25.98
CA SER A 402 13.46 5.42 -26.19
C SER A 402 14.49 4.31 -26.18
N ALA A 403 14.23 3.21 -25.47
CA ALA A 403 15.08 2.03 -25.62
C ALA A 403 14.69 1.30 -26.91
N GLU A 404 15.68 0.91 -27.71
CA GLU A 404 15.46 0.04 -28.87
C GLU A 404 15.27 -1.40 -28.38
N GLY A 405 14.21 -2.06 -28.85
CA GLY A 405 13.91 -3.45 -28.48
C GLY A 405 12.99 -4.10 -29.51
N ASP A 406 13.01 -5.43 -29.58
CA ASP A 406 12.15 -6.20 -30.49
C ASP A 406 10.67 -6.00 -30.11
N GLU A 407 9.90 -5.39 -31.02
CA GLU A 407 8.46 -5.15 -30.84
C GLU A 407 7.68 -6.43 -30.55
N SER A 408 8.13 -7.59 -31.04
CA SER A 408 7.44 -8.87 -30.87
C SER A 408 7.52 -9.42 -29.44
N ARG A 409 8.50 -8.96 -28.64
CA ARG A 409 8.69 -9.35 -27.23
C ARG A 409 8.31 -8.25 -26.24
N THR A 410 7.86 -7.10 -26.75
CA THR A 410 7.44 -5.95 -25.95
C THR A 410 5.97 -5.62 -26.19
N TYR A 411 5.60 -5.26 -27.43
CA TYR A 411 4.26 -4.73 -27.77
C TYR A 411 3.36 -5.71 -28.54
N ARG A 412 3.91 -6.63 -29.33
CA ARG A 412 3.16 -7.53 -30.23
C ARG A 412 3.55 -9.01 -30.06
N PRO A 413 3.23 -9.61 -28.90
CA PRO A 413 3.53 -11.02 -28.63
C PRO A 413 2.81 -11.96 -29.59
N THR A 414 3.50 -13.03 -29.99
CA THR A 414 2.91 -14.13 -30.77
C THR A 414 1.87 -14.89 -29.94
N ALA A 415 0.97 -15.61 -30.60
CA ALA A 415 -0.05 -16.43 -29.92
C ALA A 415 0.59 -17.49 -29.01
N ALA A 416 1.74 -18.05 -29.39
CA ALA A 416 2.49 -19.01 -28.58
C ALA A 416 3.01 -18.38 -27.28
N LEU A 417 3.53 -17.14 -27.33
CA LEU A 417 3.97 -16.42 -26.12
C LEU A 417 2.78 -16.05 -25.22
N ARG A 418 1.63 -15.70 -25.81
CA ARG A 418 0.36 -15.49 -25.06
C ARG A 418 -0.07 -16.75 -24.33
N LEU A 419 -0.05 -17.91 -24.99
CA LEU A 419 -0.37 -19.18 -24.36
C LEU A 419 0.63 -19.53 -23.25
N ALA A 420 1.92 -19.39 -23.50
CA ALA A 420 2.96 -19.69 -22.51
C ALA A 420 2.83 -18.81 -21.26
N ARG A 421 2.64 -17.49 -21.41
CA ARG A 421 2.37 -16.58 -20.30
C ARG A 421 1.09 -16.96 -19.55
N THR A 422 0.02 -17.28 -20.27
CA THR A 422 -1.25 -17.70 -19.66
C THR A 422 -1.06 -18.96 -18.79
N LEU A 423 -0.32 -19.96 -19.28
CA LEU A 423 -0.04 -21.18 -18.52
C LEU A 423 0.75 -20.90 -17.23
N TRP A 424 1.73 -19.98 -17.28
CA TRP A 424 2.45 -19.53 -16.08
C TRP A 424 1.54 -18.76 -15.13
N GLU A 425 0.72 -17.84 -15.63
CA GLU A 425 -0.20 -17.06 -14.82
C GLU A 425 -1.27 -17.92 -14.14
N LEU A 426 -1.71 -19.03 -14.73
CA LEU A 426 -2.56 -20.01 -14.05
C LEU A 426 -1.91 -20.60 -12.79
N GLY A 427 -0.57 -20.68 -12.76
CA GLY A 427 0.21 -21.07 -11.59
C GLY A 427 0.01 -20.15 -10.38
N ARG A 428 -0.43 -18.89 -10.59
CA ARG A 428 -0.74 -17.94 -9.50
C ARG A 428 -1.92 -18.36 -8.62
N PHE A 429 -2.71 -19.36 -9.06
CA PHE A 429 -3.74 -19.97 -8.22
C PHE A 429 -3.14 -20.82 -7.08
N VAL A 430 -1.95 -21.39 -7.28
CA VAL A 430 -1.31 -22.27 -6.28
C VAL A 430 -1.05 -21.55 -4.95
N PRO A 431 -0.44 -20.34 -4.91
CA PRO A 431 -0.32 -19.55 -3.69
C PRO A 431 -1.64 -19.33 -2.94
N VAL A 432 -2.76 -19.17 -3.65
CA VAL A 432 -4.08 -18.99 -3.02
C VAL A 432 -4.51 -20.26 -2.29
N VAL A 433 -4.34 -21.42 -2.96
CA VAL A 433 -4.62 -22.72 -2.34
C VAL A 433 -3.72 -22.95 -1.14
N VAL A 434 -2.42 -22.61 -1.24
CA VAL A 434 -1.47 -22.70 -0.12
C VAL A 434 -1.93 -21.84 1.06
N THR A 435 -2.31 -20.58 0.82
CA THR A 435 -2.75 -19.69 1.91
C THR A 435 -3.99 -20.23 2.63
N CYS A 436 -4.96 -20.74 1.88
CA CYS A 436 -6.14 -21.37 2.45
C CYS A 436 -5.82 -22.71 3.12
N GLY A 437 -4.84 -23.45 2.61
CA GLY A 437 -4.34 -24.70 3.20
C GLY A 437 -3.64 -24.47 4.54
N ILE A 438 -2.85 -23.40 4.66
CA ILE A 438 -2.27 -22.97 5.94
C ILE A 438 -3.39 -22.61 6.92
N GLY A 439 -4.38 -21.83 6.48
CA GLY A 439 -5.54 -21.49 7.31
C GLY A 439 -6.32 -22.72 7.78
N LEU A 440 -6.59 -23.67 6.88
CA LEU A 440 -7.23 -24.96 7.22
C LEU A 440 -6.38 -25.76 8.20
N GLY A 441 -5.06 -25.81 7.99
CA GLY A 441 -4.11 -26.46 8.91
C GLY A 441 -4.17 -25.86 10.30
N VAL A 442 -4.17 -24.53 10.42
CA VAL A 442 -4.34 -23.83 11.70
C VAL A 442 -5.65 -24.23 12.38
N LEU A 443 -6.77 -24.23 11.65
CA LEU A 443 -8.07 -24.61 12.21
C LEU A 443 -8.07 -26.05 12.72
N LEU A 444 -7.53 -26.99 11.94
CA LEU A 444 -7.44 -28.40 12.32
C LEU A 444 -6.50 -28.63 13.51
N THR A 445 -5.36 -27.94 13.57
CA THR A 445 -4.44 -28.02 14.71
C THR A 445 -5.08 -27.47 15.97
N LEU A 446 -5.77 -26.33 15.90
CA LEU A 446 -6.47 -25.77 17.05
C LEU A 446 -7.62 -26.68 17.52
N ALA A 447 -8.34 -27.31 16.58
CA ALA A 447 -9.36 -28.31 16.91
C ALA A 447 -8.75 -29.54 17.61
N ALA A 448 -7.62 -30.06 17.11
CA ALA A 448 -6.92 -31.17 17.74
C ALA A 448 -6.42 -30.83 19.15
N LEU A 449 -5.88 -29.62 19.35
CA LEU A 449 -5.48 -29.14 20.68
C LEU A 449 -6.67 -29.00 21.61
N TRP A 450 -7.80 -28.51 21.09
CA TRP A 450 -9.04 -28.37 21.86
C TRP A 450 -9.56 -29.73 22.34
N GLU A 451 -9.60 -30.74 21.45
CA GLU A 451 -10.06 -32.09 21.78
C GLU A 451 -9.08 -32.82 22.71
N GLY A 452 -7.78 -32.71 22.46
CA GLY A 452 -6.75 -33.48 23.18
C GLY A 452 -6.32 -32.88 24.51
N LEU A 453 -6.20 -31.55 24.61
CA LEU A 453 -5.67 -30.83 25.79
C LEU A 453 -6.70 -29.92 26.44
N GLY A 454 -7.87 -29.74 25.82
CA GLY A 454 -8.92 -28.85 26.30
C GLY A 454 -8.75 -27.38 25.87
N PRO A 455 -9.77 -26.56 26.12
CA PRO A 455 -9.88 -25.21 25.56
C PRO A 455 -8.82 -24.24 26.08
N VAL A 456 -8.41 -24.37 27.34
CA VAL A 456 -7.42 -23.47 27.97
C VAL A 456 -6.05 -23.63 27.30
N TRP A 457 -5.59 -24.88 27.14
CA TRP A 457 -4.30 -25.14 26.49
C TRP A 457 -4.34 -24.81 25.00
N ALA A 458 -5.46 -25.06 24.31
CA ALA A 458 -5.63 -24.64 22.93
C ALA A 458 -5.47 -23.12 22.76
N LEU A 459 -6.02 -22.33 23.69
CA LEU A 459 -5.86 -20.87 23.70
C LEU A 459 -4.42 -20.44 24.00
N LEU A 460 -3.77 -21.04 25.00
CA LEU A 460 -2.39 -20.69 25.36
C LEU A 460 -1.39 -21.05 24.26
N LEU A 461 -1.64 -22.14 23.53
CA LEU A 461 -0.78 -22.62 22.44
C LEU A 461 -1.12 -21.99 21.09
N SER A 462 -2.22 -21.24 20.96
CA SER A 462 -2.65 -20.69 19.67
C SER A 462 -1.61 -19.74 19.07
N GLY A 463 -0.92 -18.96 19.90
CA GLY A 463 0.18 -18.10 19.46
C GLY A 463 1.33 -18.89 18.81
N ILE A 464 1.66 -20.06 19.38
CA ILE A 464 2.68 -20.96 18.83
C ILE A 464 2.21 -21.55 17.50
N VAL A 465 0.94 -21.94 17.40
CA VAL A 465 0.34 -22.40 16.13
C VAL A 465 0.42 -21.32 15.05
N MET A 466 0.12 -20.06 15.39
CA MET A 466 0.23 -18.94 14.46
C MET A 466 1.68 -18.66 14.04
N LEU A 467 2.64 -18.73 14.97
CA LEU A 467 4.06 -18.60 14.65
C LEU A 467 4.54 -19.73 13.72
N ALA A 468 4.08 -20.97 13.96
CA ALA A 468 4.38 -22.11 13.10
C ALA A 468 3.78 -21.93 11.70
N ALA A 469 2.54 -21.45 11.59
CA ALA A 469 1.91 -21.12 10.32
C ALA A 469 2.68 -20.04 9.55
N GLY A 470 3.15 -18.98 10.24
CA GLY A 470 4.04 -17.97 9.66
C GLY A 470 5.36 -18.54 9.18
N ALA A 471 5.99 -19.44 9.95
CA ALA A 471 7.22 -20.12 9.55
C ALA A 471 7.02 -21.02 8.31
N VAL A 472 5.89 -21.73 8.23
CA VAL A 472 5.50 -22.51 7.04
C VAL A 472 5.31 -21.59 5.84
N ALA A 473 4.58 -20.48 5.99
CA ALA A 473 4.37 -19.50 4.92
C ALA A 473 5.69 -18.92 4.39
N ALA A 474 6.59 -18.51 5.29
CA ALA A 474 7.92 -18.02 4.96
C ALA A 474 8.73 -19.08 4.20
N GLY A 475 8.75 -20.32 4.70
CA GLY A 475 9.47 -21.44 4.09
C GLY A 475 8.94 -21.83 2.71
N VAL A 476 7.61 -21.85 2.52
CA VAL A 476 6.99 -22.15 1.23
C VAL A 476 7.30 -21.06 0.20
N SER A 477 7.24 -19.78 0.57
CA SER A 477 7.63 -18.68 -0.32
C SER A 477 9.12 -18.74 -0.69
N THR A 478 9.99 -19.06 0.27
CA THR A 478 11.42 -19.29 -0.02
C THR A 478 11.64 -20.46 -0.96
N ALA A 479 10.98 -21.59 -0.73
CA ALA A 479 11.04 -22.74 -1.63
C ALA A 479 10.55 -22.38 -3.04
N ALA A 480 9.43 -21.66 -3.15
CA ALA A 480 8.89 -21.21 -4.43
C ALA A 480 9.90 -20.33 -5.19
N LYS A 481 10.55 -19.37 -4.52
CA LYS A 481 11.59 -18.52 -5.13
C LYS A 481 12.71 -19.37 -5.74
N TRP A 482 13.25 -20.32 -4.99
CA TRP A 482 14.39 -21.12 -5.43
C TRP A 482 14.03 -22.17 -6.48
N THR A 483 12.85 -22.79 -6.39
CA THR A 483 12.40 -23.82 -7.35
C THR A 483 11.90 -23.21 -8.66
N ILE A 484 11.19 -22.07 -8.60
CA ILE A 484 10.57 -21.46 -9.79
C ILE A 484 11.55 -20.52 -10.50
N VAL A 485 12.26 -19.66 -9.76
CA VAL A 485 13.10 -18.60 -10.35
C VAL A 485 14.57 -18.98 -10.32
N GLY A 486 15.09 -19.35 -9.14
CA GLY A 486 16.51 -19.55 -8.88
C GLY A 486 17.23 -18.25 -8.48
N VAL A 487 18.52 -18.16 -8.79
CA VAL A 487 19.32 -16.94 -8.56
C VAL A 487 18.93 -15.87 -9.58
N ILE A 488 18.64 -14.67 -9.10
CA ILE A 488 18.39 -13.50 -9.95
C ILE A 488 19.69 -12.73 -10.15
N ARG A 489 19.96 -12.27 -11.38
CA ARG A 489 21.14 -11.48 -11.75
C ARG A 489 20.72 -10.19 -12.44
N ALA A 490 21.53 -9.15 -12.29
CA ALA A 490 21.36 -7.89 -13.01
C ALA A 490 21.38 -8.12 -14.52
N GLY A 491 20.61 -7.32 -15.26
CA GLY A 491 20.46 -7.44 -16.70
C GLY A 491 19.07 -7.02 -17.19
N GLU A 492 18.83 -7.23 -18.48
CA GLU A 492 17.59 -6.82 -19.12
C GLU A 492 16.80 -8.02 -19.62
N GLN A 493 15.49 -7.98 -19.37
CA GLN A 493 14.55 -9.02 -19.80
C GLN A 493 13.33 -8.36 -20.42
N PRO A 494 12.91 -8.77 -21.63
CA PRO A 494 11.66 -8.26 -22.19
C PRO A 494 10.46 -8.78 -21.37
N LEU A 495 9.38 -8.01 -21.33
CA LEU A 495 8.14 -8.36 -20.63
C LEU A 495 7.62 -9.75 -21.02
N TRP A 496 7.73 -10.10 -22.31
CA TRP A 496 7.32 -11.41 -22.82
C TRP A 496 8.44 -12.44 -22.73
N SER A 497 9.00 -12.61 -21.53
CA SER A 497 10.00 -13.63 -21.22
C SER A 497 9.56 -14.54 -20.09
N SER A 498 9.96 -15.81 -20.16
CA SER A 498 9.73 -16.80 -19.09
C SER A 498 10.34 -16.36 -17.75
N PHE A 499 11.41 -15.56 -17.77
CA PHE A 499 11.96 -14.99 -16.54
C PHE A 499 10.92 -14.12 -15.81
N VAL A 500 10.34 -13.14 -16.49
CA VAL A 500 9.35 -12.21 -15.90
C VAL A 500 8.12 -12.97 -15.38
N TRP A 501 7.62 -13.96 -16.13
CA TRP A 501 6.43 -14.70 -15.69
C TRP A 501 6.70 -15.60 -14.47
N ARG A 502 7.91 -16.17 -14.39
CA ARG A 502 8.35 -16.95 -13.23
C ARG A 502 8.52 -16.09 -11.99
N THR A 503 9.12 -14.90 -12.12
CA THR A 503 9.26 -13.96 -11.00
C THR A 503 7.91 -13.46 -10.52
N GLU A 504 6.98 -13.16 -11.43
CA GLU A 504 5.61 -12.78 -11.06
C GLU A 504 4.83 -13.89 -10.32
N VAL A 505 4.99 -15.16 -10.72
CA VAL A 505 4.38 -16.29 -9.98
C VAL A 505 5.02 -16.44 -8.60
N SER A 506 6.34 -16.31 -8.51
CA SER A 506 7.06 -16.29 -7.24
C SER A 506 6.62 -15.13 -6.33
N ASP A 507 6.42 -13.95 -6.90
CA ASP A 507 5.92 -12.77 -6.18
C ASP A 507 4.50 -13.00 -5.64
N THR A 508 3.67 -13.75 -6.35
CA THR A 508 2.36 -14.15 -5.83
C THR A 508 2.47 -15.02 -4.57
N PHE A 509 3.52 -15.84 -4.40
CA PHE A 509 3.78 -16.53 -3.12
C PHE A 509 4.17 -15.54 -2.02
N THR A 510 4.98 -14.53 -2.35
CA THR A 510 5.31 -13.46 -1.40
C THR A 510 4.04 -12.74 -0.96
N GLU A 511 3.21 -12.25 -1.88
CA GLU A 511 2.05 -11.41 -1.58
C GLU A 511 0.86 -12.18 -0.99
N MET A 512 0.60 -13.41 -1.43
CA MET A 512 -0.55 -14.20 -0.96
C MET A 512 -0.22 -15.13 0.20
N VAL A 513 1.04 -15.49 0.43
CA VAL A 513 1.44 -16.47 1.46
C VAL A 513 2.33 -15.81 2.51
N ALA A 514 3.55 -15.39 2.17
CA ALA A 514 4.48 -14.89 3.17
C ALA A 514 4.04 -13.56 3.79
N ALA A 515 3.57 -12.60 3.00
CA ALA A 515 3.18 -11.28 3.46
C ALA A 515 2.08 -11.30 4.54
N PRO A 516 0.91 -11.94 4.33
CA PRO A 516 -0.17 -11.95 5.32
C PRO A 516 0.12 -12.82 6.54
N TRP A 517 0.82 -13.95 6.39
CA TRP A 517 1.06 -14.90 7.49
C TRP A 517 2.33 -14.64 8.28
N PHE A 518 3.29 -13.91 7.71
CA PHE A 518 4.63 -13.73 8.28
C PHE A 518 5.18 -12.31 8.12
N ALA A 519 5.39 -11.83 6.90
CA ALA A 519 6.27 -10.68 6.65
C ALA A 519 5.75 -9.38 7.27
N ARG A 520 4.43 -9.14 7.24
CA ARG A 520 3.81 -7.95 7.85
C ARG A 520 3.96 -7.94 9.38
N ALA A 521 3.74 -9.09 10.03
CA ALA A 521 3.93 -9.24 11.48
C ALA A 521 5.41 -9.23 11.89
N ALA A 522 6.30 -9.62 10.97
CA ALA A 522 7.75 -9.65 11.19
C ALA A 522 8.44 -8.31 10.90
N ALA A 523 7.74 -7.30 10.38
CA ALA A 523 8.28 -5.97 10.09
C ALA A 523 8.92 -5.34 11.35
N GLY A 524 10.13 -4.80 11.21
CA GLY A 524 10.91 -4.26 12.32
C GLY A 524 11.56 -5.32 13.23
N THR A 525 11.49 -6.61 12.87
CA THR A 525 12.07 -7.71 13.67
C THR A 525 13.23 -8.41 12.94
N PRO A 526 14.11 -9.12 13.68
CA PRO A 526 15.14 -9.98 13.07
C PRO A 526 14.57 -11.10 12.18
N ALA A 527 13.34 -11.54 12.41
CA ALA A 527 12.73 -12.62 11.63
C ALA A 527 12.57 -12.23 10.16
N LEU A 528 12.15 -10.99 9.88
CA LEU A 528 12.03 -10.49 8.50
C LEU A 528 13.39 -10.49 7.80
N ALA A 529 14.45 -10.04 8.48
CA ALA A 529 15.80 -10.04 7.93
C ALA A 529 16.31 -11.47 7.63
N VAL A 530 16.02 -12.46 8.50
CA VAL A 530 16.37 -13.86 8.26
C VAL A 530 15.66 -14.40 7.01
N TRP A 531 14.36 -14.13 6.87
CA TRP A 531 13.60 -14.60 5.72
C TRP A 531 14.03 -13.91 4.42
N LEU A 532 14.23 -12.59 4.41
CA LEU A 532 14.74 -11.88 3.24
C LEU A 532 16.13 -12.40 2.81
N ARG A 533 17.01 -12.75 3.77
CA ARG A 533 18.27 -13.46 3.46
C ARG A 533 18.03 -14.82 2.83
N SER A 534 17.03 -15.56 3.30
CA SER A 534 16.66 -16.86 2.71
C SER A 534 16.18 -16.72 1.25
N LEU A 535 15.65 -15.56 0.87
CA LEU A 535 15.27 -15.25 -0.51
C LEU A 535 16.45 -14.80 -1.38
N GLY A 536 17.60 -14.43 -0.80
CA GLY A 536 18.81 -14.04 -1.54
C GLY A 536 19.41 -12.69 -1.16
N ALA A 537 18.72 -11.86 -0.36
CA ALA A 537 19.24 -10.56 0.04
C ALA A 537 20.45 -10.67 0.97
N THR A 538 21.38 -9.71 0.86
CA THR A 538 22.50 -9.59 1.80
C THR A 538 22.13 -8.58 2.88
N ILE A 539 21.90 -9.04 4.11
CA ILE A 539 21.45 -8.18 5.22
C ILE A 539 22.38 -8.31 6.41
N GLY A 540 23.00 -7.19 6.79
CA GLY A 540 23.93 -7.04 7.90
C GLY A 540 23.29 -7.11 9.29
N ARG A 541 24.13 -6.93 10.32
CA ARG A 541 23.72 -6.95 11.73
C ARG A 541 23.05 -5.64 12.13
N GLY A 542 22.01 -5.74 12.95
CA GLY A 542 21.33 -4.57 13.53
C GLY A 542 20.52 -3.74 12.53
N VAL A 543 20.31 -4.24 11.31
CA VAL A 543 19.42 -3.63 10.31
C VAL A 543 18.01 -3.53 10.85
N TRP A 544 17.39 -2.35 10.70
CA TRP A 544 15.97 -2.17 10.93
C TRP A 544 15.25 -2.15 9.58
N CYS A 545 14.38 -3.13 9.33
CA CYS A 545 13.65 -3.22 8.07
C CYS A 545 12.15 -3.32 8.33
N ASP A 546 11.40 -2.30 7.90
CA ASP A 546 9.94 -2.25 7.98
C ASP A 546 9.27 -2.53 6.62
N SER A 547 10.02 -3.07 5.66
CA SER A 547 9.51 -3.39 4.32
C SER A 547 9.94 -4.78 3.88
N TYR A 548 8.99 -5.54 3.33
CA TYR A 548 9.27 -6.78 2.62
C TYR A 548 9.36 -6.58 1.10
N TRP A 549 9.12 -5.36 0.60
CA TRP A 549 9.15 -5.03 -0.82
C TRP A 549 10.58 -4.86 -1.34
N LEU A 550 11.24 -6.00 -1.48
CA LEU A 550 12.52 -6.20 -2.16
C LEU A 550 12.23 -7.16 -3.34
N PRO A 551 11.78 -6.67 -4.51
CA PRO A 551 11.25 -7.52 -5.58
C PRO A 551 12.24 -8.57 -6.10
N GLU A 552 13.51 -8.19 -6.27
CA GLU A 552 14.60 -9.13 -6.58
C GLU A 552 15.60 -9.16 -5.41
N PRO A 553 15.35 -9.97 -4.35
CA PRO A 553 16.16 -9.98 -3.15
C PRO A 553 17.65 -10.20 -3.41
N ASP A 554 18.01 -11.05 -4.39
CA ASP A 554 19.41 -11.32 -4.77
C ASP A 554 20.22 -10.08 -5.16
N LEU A 555 19.54 -8.99 -5.53
CA LEU A 555 20.14 -7.73 -5.96
C LEU A 555 20.16 -6.66 -4.86
N VAL A 556 19.74 -7.00 -3.63
CA VAL A 556 19.66 -6.05 -2.52
C VAL A 556 20.74 -6.33 -1.47
N THR A 557 21.50 -5.29 -1.13
CA THR A 557 22.45 -5.28 -0.02
C THR A 557 22.08 -4.22 1.01
N LEU A 558 21.84 -4.64 2.25
CA LEU A 558 21.59 -3.79 3.41
C LEU A 558 22.73 -3.97 4.41
N GLY A 559 23.60 -2.96 4.54
CA GLY A 559 24.77 -2.96 5.42
C GLY A 559 24.40 -2.89 6.91
N ASP A 560 25.38 -3.15 7.77
CA ASP A 560 25.21 -3.16 9.23
C ASP A 560 24.52 -1.88 9.74
N ALA A 561 23.52 -2.04 10.60
CA ALA A 561 22.74 -0.96 11.20
C ALA A 561 22.01 -0.01 10.22
N SER A 562 21.91 -0.35 8.93
CA SER A 562 21.08 0.40 7.98
C SER A 562 19.59 0.31 8.34
N THR A 563 18.82 1.28 7.86
CA THR A 563 17.39 1.42 8.17
C THR A 563 16.58 1.57 6.88
N VAL A 564 15.61 0.67 6.68
CA VAL A 564 14.56 0.76 5.67
C VAL A 564 13.25 0.99 6.42
N ASN A 565 12.69 2.20 6.33
CA ASN A 565 11.45 2.57 7.01
C ASN A 565 10.20 1.97 6.33
N ARG A 566 9.04 2.14 6.99
CA ARG A 566 7.72 1.73 6.49
C ARG A 566 7.42 2.31 5.10
N GLY A 567 6.68 1.55 4.30
CA GLY A 567 6.21 1.99 2.99
C GLY A 567 7.31 2.24 1.96
N CYS A 568 8.58 1.92 2.28
CA CYS A 568 9.67 1.99 1.34
C CYS A 568 9.62 0.83 0.34
N VAL A 569 10.00 1.12 -0.90
CA VAL A 569 10.24 0.09 -1.93
C VAL A 569 11.71 0.13 -2.31
N VAL A 570 12.40 -0.99 -2.11
CA VAL A 570 13.80 -1.17 -2.54
C VAL A 570 13.74 -1.80 -3.93
N GLN A 571 13.48 -0.95 -4.93
CA GLN A 571 13.11 -1.38 -6.27
C GLN A 571 14.35 -1.67 -7.13
N THR A 572 14.59 -2.95 -7.39
CA THR A 572 15.73 -3.50 -8.12
C THR A 572 15.51 -3.64 -9.62
N HIS A 573 14.30 -3.30 -10.13
CA HIS A 573 14.03 -3.22 -11.56
C HIS A 573 13.23 -2.00 -11.97
N LEU A 574 13.32 -1.63 -13.25
CA LEU A 574 12.44 -0.65 -13.89
C LEU A 574 11.90 -1.19 -15.20
N PHE A 575 10.63 -0.91 -15.50
CA PHE A 575 10.08 -1.12 -16.82
C PHE A 575 10.24 0.13 -17.68
N HIS A 576 11.04 0.04 -18.73
CA HIS A 576 11.12 1.05 -19.78
C HIS A 576 10.80 0.38 -21.11
N ASP A 577 9.79 0.90 -21.84
CA ASP A 577 9.34 0.29 -23.10
C ASP A 577 9.03 -1.21 -23.01
N ARG A 578 8.54 -1.67 -21.84
CA ARG A 578 8.25 -3.08 -21.54
C ARG A 578 9.50 -3.99 -21.55
N ILE A 579 10.66 -3.40 -21.28
CA ILE A 579 11.88 -4.11 -20.93
C ILE A 579 12.10 -3.91 -19.43
N MET A 580 12.18 -5.00 -18.69
CA MET A 580 12.55 -5.05 -17.28
C MET A 580 14.08 -4.94 -17.20
N SER A 581 14.58 -3.79 -16.77
CA SER A 581 16.00 -3.54 -16.56
C SER A 581 16.29 -3.66 -15.06
N MET A 582 17.03 -4.69 -14.66
CA MET A 582 17.35 -5.03 -13.27
C MET A 582 18.79 -4.69 -12.94
N ASP A 583 19.01 -4.18 -11.73
CA ASP A 583 20.35 -3.88 -11.21
C ASP A 583 20.36 -3.88 -9.68
N THR A 584 21.54 -3.79 -9.08
CA THR A 584 21.71 -3.84 -7.63
C THR A 584 21.22 -2.57 -6.93
N VAL A 585 20.81 -2.71 -5.67
CA VAL A 585 20.55 -1.59 -4.76
C VAL A 585 21.30 -1.84 -3.46
N GLU A 586 22.11 -0.85 -3.05
CA GLU A 586 22.94 -0.96 -1.85
C GLU A 586 22.66 0.17 -0.86
N LEU A 587 22.40 -0.21 0.39
CA LEU A 587 22.42 0.70 1.54
C LEU A 587 23.64 0.34 2.38
N GLU A 588 24.65 1.20 2.41
CA GLU A 588 25.87 1.00 3.19
C GLU A 588 25.60 1.08 4.71
N PRO A 589 26.58 0.72 5.57
CA PRO A 589 26.38 0.70 7.02
C PRO A 589 25.82 2.01 7.58
N GLY A 590 24.78 1.90 8.41
CA GLY A 590 24.09 3.03 9.03
C GLY A 590 23.29 3.93 8.08
N ALA A 591 23.19 3.62 6.78
CA ALA A 591 22.38 4.40 5.85
C ALA A 591 20.88 4.29 6.19
N THR A 592 20.12 5.36 5.94
CA THR A 592 18.68 5.44 6.21
C THR A 592 17.91 5.78 4.96
N LEU A 593 16.91 4.97 4.65
CA LEU A 593 15.84 5.28 3.70
C LEU A 593 14.56 5.63 4.47
N GLY A 594 14.14 6.89 4.41
CA GLY A 594 12.98 7.42 5.12
C GLY A 594 11.63 6.92 4.57
N PRO A 595 10.54 6.99 5.36
CA PRO A 595 9.25 6.40 5.03
C PRO A 595 8.72 6.77 3.65
N HIS A 596 8.02 5.86 2.99
CA HIS A 596 7.40 6.09 1.68
C HIS A 596 8.38 6.49 0.57
N SER A 597 9.67 6.19 0.75
CA SER A 597 10.69 6.47 -0.27
C SER A 597 10.89 5.27 -1.19
N VAL A 598 11.21 5.53 -2.44
CA VAL A 598 11.55 4.50 -3.42
C VAL A 598 13.01 4.68 -3.85
N VAL A 599 13.72 3.57 -3.91
CA VAL A 599 15.09 3.50 -4.43
C VAL A 599 15.06 2.72 -5.74
N LEU A 600 15.63 3.28 -6.79
CA LEU A 600 15.67 2.69 -8.13
C LEU A 600 16.98 1.91 -8.38
N PRO A 601 17.06 1.07 -9.43
CA PRO A 601 18.21 0.19 -9.66
C PRO A 601 19.54 0.94 -9.83
N ALA A 602 20.65 0.26 -9.55
CA ALA A 602 22.02 0.76 -9.66
C ALA A 602 22.35 1.92 -8.69
N SER A 603 21.52 2.16 -7.68
CA SER A 603 21.73 3.22 -6.70
C SER A 603 22.44 2.72 -5.45
N THR A 604 23.20 3.60 -4.82
CA THR A 604 23.89 3.34 -3.55
C THR A 604 23.61 4.46 -2.56
N LEU A 605 23.19 4.13 -1.34
CA LEU A 605 23.17 5.07 -0.22
C LEU A 605 24.44 4.87 0.59
N GLY A 606 25.34 5.84 0.57
CA GLY A 606 26.61 5.79 1.29
C GLY A 606 26.44 5.69 2.80
N ALA A 607 27.48 5.23 3.49
CA ALA A 607 27.44 4.96 4.93
C ALA A 607 26.95 6.18 5.72
N HIS A 608 26.06 5.96 6.68
CA HIS A 608 25.42 7.00 7.50
C HIS A 608 24.68 8.11 6.72
N ALA A 609 24.40 7.92 5.43
CA ALA A 609 23.59 8.86 4.67
C ALA A 609 22.11 8.73 5.05
N THR A 610 21.38 9.84 5.05
CA THR A 610 19.92 9.86 5.27
C THR A 610 19.22 10.36 4.01
N VAL A 611 18.31 9.54 3.49
CA VAL A 611 17.27 9.96 2.54
C VAL A 611 15.98 10.21 3.32
N GLY A 612 15.45 11.42 3.24
CA GLY A 612 14.25 11.85 3.96
C GLY A 612 12.96 11.18 3.46
N PRO A 613 11.84 11.30 4.20
CA PRO A 613 10.55 10.71 3.81
C PRO A 613 10.06 11.13 2.42
N ALA A 614 9.30 10.24 1.78
CA ALA A 614 8.66 10.40 0.47
C ALA A 614 9.64 10.88 -0.62
N SER A 615 10.82 10.25 -0.67
CA SER A 615 11.88 10.59 -1.61
C SER A 615 12.04 9.54 -2.70
N LEU A 616 12.58 9.94 -3.85
CA LEU A 616 12.92 9.04 -4.95
C LEU A 616 14.42 9.14 -5.25
N VAL A 617 15.15 8.08 -4.96
CA VAL A 617 16.56 7.92 -5.35
C VAL A 617 16.59 7.39 -6.78
N MET A 618 17.19 8.15 -7.69
CA MET A 618 17.13 7.87 -9.12
C MET A 618 18.05 6.70 -9.49
N ARG A 619 17.80 6.10 -10.66
CA ARG A 619 18.63 5.02 -11.19
C ARG A 619 20.08 5.49 -11.32
N GLY A 620 21.03 4.70 -10.80
CA GLY A 620 22.45 5.03 -10.88
C GLY A 620 22.91 6.13 -9.92
N GLU A 621 22.02 6.64 -9.04
CA GLU A 621 22.35 7.72 -8.14
C GLU A 621 23.07 7.21 -6.88
N THR A 622 24.18 7.85 -6.53
CA THR A 622 24.92 7.59 -5.29
C THR A 622 24.70 8.73 -4.31
N VAL A 623 24.15 8.43 -3.14
CA VAL A 623 24.03 9.38 -2.03
C VAL A 623 25.34 9.38 -1.25
N PRO A 624 26.06 10.52 -1.12
CA PRO A 624 27.35 10.55 -0.43
C PRO A 624 27.29 10.15 1.05
N VAL A 625 28.38 9.57 1.54
CA VAL A 625 28.60 9.19 2.95
C VAL A 625 28.27 10.35 3.91
N GLY A 626 27.53 10.06 4.97
CA GLY A 626 27.18 11.00 6.05
C GLY A 626 26.31 12.20 5.62
N SER A 627 25.83 12.21 4.38
CA SER A 627 25.09 13.34 3.82
C SER A 627 23.57 13.16 3.96
N ARG A 628 22.83 14.26 3.84
CA ARG A 628 21.36 14.27 3.98
C ARG A 628 20.70 14.74 2.69
N TRP A 629 19.79 13.93 2.19
CA TRP A 629 19.10 14.14 0.92
C TRP A 629 17.60 13.95 1.10
N SER A 630 16.83 14.62 0.27
CA SER A 630 15.37 14.50 0.30
C SER A 630 14.80 14.91 -1.05
N GLY A 631 13.69 14.28 -1.42
CA GLY A 631 12.81 14.76 -2.46
C GLY A 631 12.55 13.77 -3.58
N ASN A 632 11.66 14.15 -4.49
CA ASN A 632 11.31 13.35 -5.66
C ASN A 632 11.53 14.18 -6.94
N PRO A 633 12.71 14.11 -7.58
CA PRO A 633 13.89 13.31 -7.20
C PRO A 633 14.67 13.90 -6.02
N ILE A 634 15.58 13.13 -5.42
CA ILE A 634 16.35 13.62 -4.28
C ILE A 634 17.29 14.78 -4.66
N GLY A 635 17.50 15.67 -3.70
CA GLY A 635 18.56 16.69 -3.72
C GLY A 635 19.10 16.92 -2.31
N PRO A 636 20.18 17.71 -2.14
CA PRO A 636 20.71 18.02 -0.82
C PRO A 636 19.62 18.62 0.07
N TRP A 637 19.45 18.07 1.27
CA TRP A 637 18.34 18.43 2.15
C TRP A 637 18.61 19.78 2.84
N ARG A 638 18.24 20.88 2.17
CA ARG A 638 18.45 22.27 2.64
C ARG A 638 17.39 22.74 3.64
N ALA A 639 16.29 22.01 3.79
CA ALA A 639 15.05 22.51 4.40
C ALA A 639 14.93 22.32 5.93
N VAL A 640 15.91 21.70 6.59
CA VAL A 640 15.89 21.62 8.07
C VAL A 640 17.00 22.50 8.63
N LYS A 641 16.68 23.77 8.88
CA LYS A 641 17.20 24.42 10.10
C LYS A 641 16.53 23.71 11.27
N VAL A 642 16.97 22.48 11.57
CA VAL A 642 16.79 22.01 12.93
C VAL A 642 17.55 23.04 13.74
N ARG A 643 16.92 23.64 14.74
CA ARG A 643 17.70 24.14 15.87
C ARG A 643 18.70 23.02 16.17
N ALA A 644 20.00 23.28 16.31
CA ALA A 644 20.89 22.25 16.81
C ALA A 644 20.23 21.73 18.10
N TYR A 645 19.68 20.52 18.07
CA TYR A 645 19.06 19.89 19.23
C TYR A 645 20.18 19.26 20.04
N GLN A 646 21.17 20.10 20.38
CA GLN A 646 22.03 19.85 21.50
C GLN A 646 21.25 20.36 22.71
N SER A 647 20.50 19.48 23.36
CA SER A 647 20.46 19.59 24.81
C SER A 647 21.84 19.19 25.29
N THR A 648 22.60 20.21 25.63
CA THR A 648 23.74 20.15 26.53
C THR A 648 23.38 19.31 27.76
N THR A 649 24.31 18.44 28.16
CA THR A 649 24.40 17.65 29.41
C THR A 649 23.36 16.57 29.65
#